data_AF-A0A959L614-F1
#
_entry.id   AF-A0A959L614-F1
#
_cell.length_a   1.000
_cell.length_b   1.000
_cell.length_c   1.000
_cell.angle_alpha   90.00
_cell.angle_beta   90.00
_cell.angle_gamma   90.00
#
_symmetry.space_group_name_H-M   'P 1'
#
loop_
_entity.id
_entity.type
_entity.pdbx_description
1 polymer ?
#
loop_
_entity_poly.entity_id
_entity_poly.type
_entity_poly.pdbx_seq_one_letter_code
_entity_poly.pdbx_strand_id
1 'polypeptide(L)'
;MVSYIVEKSLYTLLVFLTIASSVCIAQGFDYGAYGKELATSENFKKGRLMDISISGNTLFAIGEKSLYSFDISVPKNPVLLDSITGLGSVRQMVLQNGFAYITSREDGMYIVDVQDPGKMLLASHYDAIEFATGIAVSGNIAVLTNRIYGIELVNISNPFKPVYLSHLLTDEAQSVSVQGHYVFVGDWASKKVIIIDIGDPSKPMIVSDVMVDGYPDGIFARESLCFVATGHHGMQLIHKEETDPAWGRGHGFEIIDISNIRHPKVISRLKLPAFYLRSPDWWDVQVSGQYAIVADSKAGLFIINVSDAQKPYYVGHAKLETPGEENVSGLINGFALGRDVVYVAGMTGLYVVEAKDIVEPLPDKQSLFLNYKAGDSVNDPSIYYSGTQIHAVAIDSASGSVLMAAGSGGVHKASIFPNLFGYQILDRGHEVYDIDLASGNLYLAEGLYGLTVWEFHSGQIGKQIGSYKPANGGVYQMVIDNRSGIAALQVNNSIQFVNISDPKNIIKIFEDRNPHLMYRNPISEQIFDSRYFGSMWLGDCYLYEILEHGKIEKKGKIFSSIGGWNVSFGPVNGFMVVNNQSIAICNDALIVKDSLNAQTYKSIEIDGMLLSGKPTLSSSILYCSDKRTGFISAFDISNLYAPKKQWQRKIEGNPGYVISYKDMLMVPAGNGGLQILKANNGTPYFN
;
A
#
# COMPACT_ATOMS: atom_id res chain seq x y z
N MET A 1 16.25 -35.80 41.20
CA MET A 1 17.21 -35.97 40.07
C MET A 1 16.46 -36.28 38.77
N VAL A 2 15.43 -35.48 38.44
CA VAL A 2 14.65 -35.55 37.19
C VAL A 2 14.33 -34.13 36.66
N SER A 3 14.59 -33.08 37.44
CA SER A 3 14.41 -31.68 37.02
C SER A 3 15.63 -31.06 36.31
N TYR A 4 16.67 -31.83 36.00
CA TYR A 4 17.90 -31.33 35.35
C TYR A 4 18.12 -31.87 33.92
N ILE A 5 17.14 -32.63 33.38
CA ILE A 5 17.21 -33.21 32.02
C ILE A 5 16.18 -32.58 31.06
N VAL A 6 15.20 -31.79 31.55
CA VAL A 6 14.19 -31.16 30.69
C VAL A 6 14.65 -29.82 30.10
N GLU A 7 15.63 -29.13 30.71
CA GLU A 7 16.15 -27.85 30.19
C GLU A 7 17.12 -27.99 29.01
N LYS A 8 17.77 -29.15 28.81
CA LYS A 8 18.63 -29.39 27.64
C LYS A 8 17.87 -29.81 26.37
N SER A 9 16.63 -30.26 26.52
CA SER A 9 15.79 -30.68 25.39
C SER A 9 15.10 -29.50 24.69
N LEU A 10 14.79 -28.42 25.42
CA LEU A 10 14.23 -27.18 24.85
C LEU A 10 15.27 -26.34 24.10
N TYR A 11 16.53 -26.32 24.54
CA TYR A 11 17.59 -25.65 23.77
C TYR A 11 17.95 -26.38 22.47
N THR A 12 17.76 -27.71 22.42
CA THR A 12 17.96 -28.48 21.19
C THR A 12 16.81 -28.24 20.21
N LEU A 13 15.57 -28.09 20.69
CA LEU A 13 14.41 -27.76 19.84
C LEU A 13 14.41 -26.31 19.32
N LEU A 14 14.96 -25.36 20.08
CA LEU A 14 15.13 -23.96 19.63
C LEU A 14 16.27 -23.81 18.60
N VAL A 15 17.24 -24.72 18.60
CA VAL A 15 18.29 -24.78 17.56
C VAL A 15 17.76 -25.48 16.29
N PHE A 16 16.76 -26.35 16.36
CA PHE A 16 16.15 -26.93 15.16
C PHE A 16 15.16 -25.98 14.43
N LEU A 17 14.60 -24.99 15.12
CA LEU A 17 13.74 -23.96 14.50
C LEU A 17 14.51 -22.83 13.80
N THR A 18 15.81 -22.69 14.04
CA THR A 18 16.73 -21.90 13.20
C THR A 18 17.49 -22.75 12.17
N ILE A 19 17.31 -24.08 12.16
CA ILE A 19 17.86 -24.97 11.14
C ILE A 19 16.85 -25.23 10.01
N ALA A 20 15.53 -25.12 10.25
CA ALA A 20 14.53 -25.37 9.20
C ALA A 20 14.50 -24.30 8.09
N SER A 21 14.77 -23.03 8.39
CA SER A 21 15.02 -22.00 7.35
C SER A 21 16.33 -22.22 6.57
N SER A 22 17.19 -23.10 7.07
CA SER A 22 18.53 -23.39 6.53
C SER A 22 18.54 -24.59 5.59
N VAL A 23 17.52 -25.45 5.62
CA VAL A 23 17.50 -26.66 4.78
C VAL A 23 17.13 -26.34 3.32
N CYS A 24 16.31 -25.32 3.06
CA CYS A 24 16.08 -24.84 1.69
C CYS A 24 17.28 -24.01 1.15
N ILE A 25 18.11 -23.44 2.04
CA ILE A 25 19.39 -22.80 1.69
C ILE A 25 20.49 -23.86 1.44
N ALA A 26 20.34 -25.08 1.99
CA ALA A 26 21.39 -26.10 1.98
C ALA A 26 21.63 -26.80 0.63
N GLN A 27 20.73 -26.66 -0.35
CA GLN A 27 21.02 -27.00 -1.74
C GLN A 27 21.24 -25.70 -2.51
N GLY A 28 22.49 -25.26 -2.59
CA GLY A 28 22.86 -24.12 -3.44
C GLY A 28 22.29 -24.28 -4.86
N PHE A 29 21.89 -23.17 -5.48
CA PHE A 29 21.29 -23.24 -6.81
C PHE A 29 22.28 -23.79 -7.84
N ASP A 30 21.84 -24.73 -8.68
CA ASP A 30 22.62 -25.18 -9.83
C ASP A 30 22.56 -24.12 -10.94
N TYR A 31 23.46 -23.14 -10.85
CA TYR A 31 23.52 -22.03 -11.79
C TYR A 31 23.98 -22.45 -13.21
N GLY A 32 24.58 -23.65 -13.36
CA GLY A 32 25.10 -24.13 -14.65
C GLY A 32 24.02 -24.30 -15.71
N ALA A 33 22.76 -24.48 -15.31
CA ALA A 33 21.62 -24.61 -16.21
C ALA A 33 21.16 -23.28 -16.85
N TYR A 34 21.61 -22.13 -16.34
CA TYR A 34 21.09 -20.80 -16.73
C TYR A 34 22.05 -19.99 -17.60
N GLY A 35 22.87 -20.68 -18.39
CA GLY A 35 23.83 -20.07 -19.32
C GLY A 35 25.07 -19.49 -18.63
N LYS A 36 25.81 -18.66 -19.35
CA LYS A 36 27.11 -18.11 -18.91
C LYS A 36 26.94 -17.13 -17.74
N GLU A 37 27.78 -17.26 -16.72
CA GLU A 37 27.88 -16.26 -15.64
C GLU A 37 28.53 -14.96 -16.16
N LEU A 38 27.88 -13.84 -15.85
CA LEU A 38 28.30 -12.50 -16.24
C LEU A 38 28.99 -11.79 -15.08
N ALA A 39 29.97 -10.95 -15.42
CA ALA A 39 30.73 -10.20 -14.44
C ALA A 39 29.87 -9.10 -13.81
N THR A 40 30.06 -8.90 -12.50
CA THR A 40 29.37 -7.86 -11.72
C THR A 40 30.39 -6.97 -11.02
N SER A 41 30.06 -5.68 -10.87
CA SER A 41 30.84 -4.73 -10.08
C SER A 41 29.93 -3.87 -9.22
N GLU A 42 30.36 -3.56 -8.00
CA GLU A 42 29.67 -2.64 -7.09
C GLU A 42 30.25 -1.22 -7.27
N ASN A 43 29.42 -0.28 -7.69
CA ASN A 43 29.86 1.05 -8.13
C ASN A 43 29.46 2.18 -7.18
N PHE A 44 28.45 1.97 -6.35
CA PHE A 44 27.99 2.95 -5.36
C PHE A 44 27.52 2.24 -4.09
N LYS A 45 27.95 2.73 -2.91
CA LYS A 45 27.64 2.13 -1.60
C LYS A 45 26.83 3.09 -0.73
N LYS A 46 25.50 3.10 -0.88
CA LYS A 46 24.62 3.99 -0.12
C LYS A 46 23.30 3.31 0.28
N GLY A 47 23.41 2.12 0.84
CA GLY A 47 22.25 1.39 1.36
C GLY A 47 21.35 0.84 0.26
N ARG A 48 20.12 0.50 0.63
CA ARG A 48 19.20 -0.24 -0.23
C ARG A 48 18.62 0.66 -1.31
N LEU A 49 18.92 0.36 -2.57
CA LEU A 49 18.21 0.89 -3.73
C LEU A 49 17.04 -0.03 -4.08
N MET A 50 15.91 0.53 -4.51
CA MET A 50 14.67 -0.19 -4.78
C MET A 50 14.39 -0.33 -6.27
N ASP A 51 14.62 0.72 -7.05
CA ASP A 51 14.35 0.72 -8.49
C ASP A 51 15.29 1.69 -9.23
N ILE A 52 15.44 1.49 -10.54
CA ILE A 52 16.36 2.21 -11.41
C ILE A 52 15.72 2.48 -12.77
N SER A 53 15.95 3.67 -13.32
CA SER A 53 15.57 4.00 -14.69
C SER A 53 16.64 4.84 -15.38
N ILE A 54 16.62 4.90 -16.71
CA ILE A 54 17.60 5.66 -17.51
C ILE A 54 16.85 6.62 -18.41
N SER A 55 17.39 7.83 -18.55
CA SER A 55 17.02 8.75 -19.63
C SER A 55 18.29 9.38 -20.21
N GLY A 56 18.51 9.17 -21.52
CA GLY A 56 19.75 9.58 -22.18
C GLY A 56 21.00 8.99 -21.53
N ASN A 57 21.94 9.85 -21.13
CA ASN A 57 23.18 9.47 -20.43
C ASN A 57 23.07 9.62 -18.90
N THR A 58 21.85 9.61 -18.36
CA THR A 58 21.61 9.73 -16.92
C THR A 58 20.87 8.52 -16.39
N LEU A 59 21.42 7.93 -15.33
CA LEU A 59 20.78 6.89 -14.53
C LEU A 59 20.12 7.54 -13.32
N PHE A 60 18.89 7.15 -13.04
CA PHE A 60 18.17 7.55 -11.84
C PHE A 60 17.92 6.31 -10.99
N ALA A 61 18.14 6.40 -9.69
CA ALA A 61 17.89 5.32 -8.75
C ALA A 61 17.16 5.83 -7.52
N ILE A 62 16.17 5.07 -7.05
CA ILE A 62 15.44 5.38 -5.82
C ILE A 62 15.85 4.41 -4.71
N GLY A 63 15.92 4.89 -3.48
CA GLY A 63 16.29 4.07 -2.31
C GLY A 63 16.54 4.93 -1.08
N GLU A 64 16.45 4.34 0.11
CA GLU A 64 16.68 5.06 1.38
C GLU A 64 15.95 6.41 1.47
N LYS A 65 14.65 6.43 1.11
CA LYS A 65 13.80 7.64 1.08
C LYS A 65 14.30 8.76 0.17
N SER A 66 15.06 8.40 -0.87
CA SER A 66 15.77 9.34 -1.72
C SER A 66 15.70 8.94 -3.19
N LEU A 67 15.89 9.93 -4.07
CA LEU A 67 16.18 9.75 -5.49
C LEU A 67 17.61 10.25 -5.74
N TYR A 68 18.37 9.48 -6.51
CA TYR A 68 19.74 9.74 -6.92
C TYR A 68 19.81 9.83 -8.43
N SER A 69 20.66 10.71 -8.95
CA SER A 69 21.00 10.79 -10.38
C SER A 69 22.49 10.52 -10.58
N PHE A 70 22.84 9.86 -11.68
CA PHE A 70 24.23 9.54 -12.02
C PHE A 70 24.50 9.80 -13.50
N ASP A 71 25.66 10.36 -13.83
CA ASP A 71 26.20 10.37 -15.20
C ASP A 71 26.71 8.96 -15.54
N ILE A 72 26.21 8.41 -16.64
CA ILE A 72 26.58 7.10 -17.18
C ILE A 72 27.18 7.18 -18.58
N SER A 73 27.72 8.34 -18.96
CA SER A 73 28.46 8.53 -20.22
C SER A 73 29.64 7.54 -20.36
N VAL A 74 30.17 7.06 -19.24
CA VAL A 74 31.05 5.88 -19.17
C VAL A 74 30.26 4.74 -18.52
N PRO A 75 29.74 3.74 -19.28
CA PRO A 75 28.73 2.82 -18.77
C PRO A 75 29.14 2.06 -17.49
N LYS A 76 30.40 1.65 -17.39
CA LYS A 76 30.94 0.91 -16.24
C LYS A 76 31.31 1.78 -15.04
N ASN A 77 31.18 3.10 -15.14
CA ASN A 77 31.56 4.04 -14.08
C ASN A 77 30.50 5.13 -13.88
N PRO A 78 29.36 4.80 -13.24
CA PRO A 78 28.36 5.79 -12.84
C PRO A 78 28.93 6.82 -11.88
N VAL A 79 28.71 8.11 -12.14
CA VAL A 79 29.16 9.21 -11.27
C VAL A 79 27.96 9.94 -10.70
N LEU A 80 27.82 9.99 -9.38
CA LEU A 80 26.71 10.67 -8.70
C LEU A 80 26.70 12.17 -9.08
N LEU A 81 25.54 12.66 -9.52
CA LEU A 81 25.30 14.05 -9.89
C LEU A 81 24.58 14.80 -8.77
N ASP A 82 23.44 14.28 -8.32
CA ASP A 82 22.59 14.91 -7.29
C ASP A 82 21.80 13.87 -6.48
N SER A 83 21.21 14.30 -5.36
CA SER A 83 20.26 13.51 -4.58
C SER A 83 19.21 14.35 -3.88
N ILE A 84 17.95 13.95 -3.97
CA ILE A 84 16.84 14.52 -3.20
C ILE A 84 16.35 13.50 -2.16
N THR A 85 16.08 13.97 -0.95
CA THR A 85 15.67 13.13 0.19
C THR A 85 14.26 13.49 0.65
N GLY A 86 13.67 12.66 1.52
CA GLY A 86 12.34 12.91 2.07
C GLY A 86 11.21 12.34 1.21
N LEU A 87 11.53 11.41 0.31
CA LEU A 87 10.56 10.76 -0.59
C LEU A 87 9.91 9.51 0.00
N GLY A 88 9.84 9.39 1.34
CA GLY A 88 9.12 8.29 1.97
C GLY A 88 9.63 6.88 1.64
N SER A 89 8.74 5.90 1.67
CA SER A 89 9.00 4.48 1.39
C SER A 89 8.92 4.16 -0.12
N VAL A 90 9.89 4.68 -0.89
CA VAL A 90 9.96 4.53 -2.36
C VAL A 90 9.94 3.05 -2.84
N ARG A 91 9.23 2.76 -3.95
CA ARG A 91 9.07 1.39 -4.50
C ARG A 91 9.39 1.27 -5.98
N GLN A 92 8.73 2.00 -6.88
CA GLN A 92 8.98 1.99 -8.33
C GLN A 92 9.04 3.41 -8.90
N MET A 93 9.68 3.57 -10.06
CA MET A 93 9.81 4.85 -10.75
C MET A 93 9.64 4.71 -12.26
N VAL A 94 9.05 5.74 -12.86
CA VAL A 94 9.05 5.92 -14.32
C VAL A 94 9.45 7.34 -14.68
N LEU A 95 10.20 7.48 -15.76
CA LEU A 95 10.64 8.76 -16.30
C LEU A 95 9.80 9.12 -17.53
N GLN A 96 9.30 10.36 -17.59
CA GLN A 96 8.65 10.89 -18.79
C GLN A 96 8.75 12.41 -18.85
N ASN A 97 9.13 12.95 -20.01
CA ASN A 97 9.15 14.39 -20.30
C ASN A 97 9.93 15.23 -19.27
N GLY A 98 11.07 14.71 -18.79
CA GLY A 98 11.89 15.41 -17.79
C GLY A 98 11.36 15.32 -16.35
N PHE A 99 10.38 14.46 -16.07
CA PHE A 99 9.90 14.19 -14.70
C PHE A 99 10.11 12.73 -14.32
N ALA A 100 10.46 12.52 -13.06
CA ALA A 100 10.43 11.22 -12.40
C ALA A 100 9.16 11.11 -11.56
N TYR A 101 8.35 10.08 -11.83
CA TYR A 101 7.15 9.74 -11.07
C TYR A 101 7.48 8.52 -10.21
N ILE A 102 7.41 8.68 -8.89
CA ILE A 102 7.97 7.72 -7.92
C ILE A 102 6.88 7.31 -6.96
N THR A 103 6.53 6.02 -6.92
CA THR A 103 5.63 5.48 -5.90
C THR A 103 6.34 5.34 -4.57
N SER A 104 5.63 5.67 -3.49
CA SER A 104 6.16 5.73 -2.12
C SER A 104 5.19 5.13 -1.09
N ARG A 105 4.54 4.01 -1.42
CA ARG A 105 3.71 3.23 -0.49
C ARG A 105 2.70 4.13 0.25
N GLU A 106 2.78 4.22 1.58
CA GLU A 106 1.90 5.04 2.43
C GLU A 106 1.88 6.53 2.06
N ASP A 107 2.93 7.01 1.42
CA ASP A 107 3.08 8.40 0.98
C ASP A 107 2.68 8.57 -0.50
N GLY A 108 1.92 7.67 -1.12
CA GLY A 108 1.40 7.87 -2.48
C GLY A 108 2.49 8.01 -3.55
N MET A 109 2.48 9.10 -4.33
CA MET A 109 3.42 9.32 -5.44
C MET A 109 4.12 10.69 -5.33
N TYR A 110 5.46 10.70 -5.42
CA TYR A 110 6.24 11.92 -5.58
C TYR A 110 6.54 12.17 -7.06
N ILE A 111 6.54 13.45 -7.47
CA ILE A 111 6.91 13.88 -8.81
C ILE A 111 8.10 14.83 -8.69
N VAL A 112 9.20 14.49 -9.34
CA VAL A 112 10.45 15.24 -9.29
C VAL A 112 10.78 15.74 -10.69
N ASP A 113 11.06 17.04 -10.83
CA ASP A 113 11.65 17.61 -12.04
C ASP A 113 13.12 17.17 -12.12
N VAL A 114 13.44 16.46 -13.20
CA VAL A 114 14.76 15.87 -13.48
C VAL A 114 15.33 16.38 -14.82
N GLN A 115 14.83 17.51 -15.33
CA GLN A 115 15.37 18.13 -16.56
C GLN A 115 16.84 18.53 -16.41
N ASP A 116 17.23 18.97 -15.20
CA ASP A 116 18.63 19.13 -14.80
C ASP A 116 18.98 18.06 -13.76
N PRO A 117 19.60 16.94 -14.17
CA PRO A 117 19.92 15.86 -13.24
C PRO A 117 21.01 16.23 -12.22
N GLY A 118 21.72 17.34 -12.39
CA GLY A 118 22.64 17.89 -11.37
C GLY A 118 21.95 18.80 -10.36
N LYS A 119 20.64 19.09 -10.56
CA LYS A 119 19.84 19.97 -9.71
C LYS A 119 18.36 19.62 -9.79
N MET A 120 18.02 18.44 -9.27
CA MET A 120 16.65 17.94 -9.25
C MET A 120 15.78 18.71 -8.25
N LEU A 121 14.49 18.86 -8.54
CA LEU A 121 13.55 19.60 -7.68
C LEU A 121 12.27 18.80 -7.48
N LEU A 122 11.78 18.72 -6.23
CA LEU A 122 10.46 18.17 -5.97
C LEU A 122 9.41 19.08 -6.62
N ALA A 123 8.71 18.56 -7.63
CA ALA A 123 7.70 19.31 -8.37
C ALA A 123 6.34 19.27 -7.66
N SER A 124 5.91 18.09 -7.23
CA SER A 124 4.70 17.92 -6.44
C SER A 124 4.66 16.55 -5.74
N HIS A 125 3.60 16.35 -4.97
CA HIS A 125 3.29 15.11 -4.30
C HIS A 125 1.79 14.81 -4.44
N TYR A 126 1.45 13.54 -4.62
CA TYR A 126 0.10 13.05 -4.85
C TYR A 126 -0.25 11.97 -3.82
N ASP A 127 -1.22 12.27 -2.96
CA ASP A 127 -1.79 11.35 -1.98
C ASP A 127 -2.70 10.32 -2.67
N ALA A 128 -2.20 9.10 -2.81
CA ALA A 128 -2.91 7.98 -3.41
C ALA A 128 -3.94 7.36 -2.43
N ILE A 129 -4.88 6.58 -2.95
CA ILE A 129 -5.96 5.99 -2.12
C ILE A 129 -5.40 5.04 -1.04
N GLU A 130 -4.31 4.33 -1.35
CA GLU A 130 -3.62 3.36 -0.48
C GLU A 130 -2.12 3.30 -0.83
N PHE A 131 -1.43 2.20 -0.47
CA PHE A 131 -0.05 1.90 -0.76
C PHE A 131 0.22 1.83 -2.26
N ALA A 132 0.71 2.94 -2.81
CA ALA A 132 1.22 3.00 -4.16
C ALA A 132 2.45 2.09 -4.30
N THR A 133 2.34 1.05 -5.12
CA THR A 133 3.40 0.06 -5.33
C THR A 133 4.05 0.23 -6.68
N GLY A 134 3.29 0.09 -7.76
CA GLY A 134 3.80 0.14 -9.11
C GLY A 134 3.22 1.28 -9.92
N ILE A 135 3.95 1.65 -10.97
CA ILE A 135 3.61 2.81 -11.79
C ILE A 135 3.94 2.60 -13.26
N ALA A 136 3.04 3.05 -14.11
CA ALA A 136 3.30 3.27 -15.52
C ALA A 136 2.67 4.59 -15.95
N VAL A 137 3.29 5.24 -16.93
CA VAL A 137 2.78 6.50 -17.48
C VAL A 137 2.54 6.33 -18.99
N SER A 138 1.41 6.87 -19.46
CA SER A 138 1.06 6.95 -20.87
C SER A 138 0.48 8.33 -21.18
N GLY A 139 1.30 9.19 -21.78
CA GLY A 139 0.90 10.55 -22.14
C GLY A 139 0.63 11.36 -20.89
N ASN A 140 -0.61 11.84 -20.72
CA ASN A 140 -1.02 12.62 -19.57
C ASN A 140 -1.62 11.78 -18.43
N ILE A 141 -1.49 10.45 -18.47
CA ILE A 141 -2.10 9.56 -17.48
C ILE A 141 -1.00 8.75 -16.79
N ALA A 142 -0.94 8.86 -15.46
CA ALA A 142 -0.25 7.90 -14.62
C ALA A 142 -1.23 6.82 -14.15
N VAL A 143 -0.81 5.57 -14.21
CA VAL A 143 -1.52 4.41 -13.68
C VAL A 143 -0.74 3.90 -12.49
N LEU A 144 -1.32 4.02 -11.30
CA LEU A 144 -0.76 3.53 -10.05
C LEU A 144 -1.40 2.19 -9.71
N THR A 145 -0.62 1.23 -9.23
CA THR A 145 -1.16 0.07 -8.52
C THR A 145 -1.16 0.36 -7.02
N ASN A 146 -2.27 0.06 -6.35
CA ASN A 146 -2.52 0.36 -4.94
C ASN A 146 -2.79 -0.93 -4.15
N ARG A 147 -2.02 -1.99 -4.42
CA ARG A 147 -2.20 -3.32 -3.84
C ARG A 147 -3.65 -3.79 -3.92
N ILE A 148 -4.26 -3.94 -2.76
CA ILE A 148 -5.61 -4.41 -2.47
C ILE A 148 -6.73 -3.43 -2.88
N TYR A 149 -6.41 -2.25 -3.40
CA TYR A 149 -7.37 -1.29 -3.97
C TYR A 149 -7.36 -1.28 -5.51
N GLY A 150 -6.58 -2.17 -6.13
CA GLY A 150 -6.47 -2.27 -7.58
C GLY A 150 -5.64 -1.15 -8.19
N ILE A 151 -6.13 -0.53 -9.26
CA ILE A 151 -5.44 0.56 -9.95
C ILE A 151 -6.12 1.92 -9.73
N GLU A 152 -5.31 2.97 -9.76
CA GLU A 152 -5.75 4.36 -9.73
C GLU A 152 -5.19 5.09 -10.95
N LEU A 153 -6.05 5.83 -11.65
CA LEU A 153 -5.68 6.64 -12.80
C LEU A 153 -5.61 8.10 -12.39
N VAL A 154 -4.49 8.74 -12.73
CA VAL A 154 -4.19 10.11 -12.34
C VAL A 154 -3.84 10.92 -13.59
N ASN A 155 -4.50 12.06 -13.77
CA ASN A 155 -4.12 13.04 -14.77
C ASN A 155 -2.87 13.79 -14.31
N ILE A 156 -1.81 13.67 -15.10
CA ILE A 156 -0.51 14.30 -14.90
C ILE A 156 -0.18 15.30 -16.02
N SER A 157 -1.18 15.79 -16.76
CA SER A 157 -0.97 16.84 -17.79
C SER A 157 -0.29 18.09 -17.23
N ASN A 158 -0.48 18.34 -15.93
CA ASN A 158 0.32 19.26 -15.15
C ASN A 158 1.02 18.47 -14.03
N PRO A 159 2.32 18.17 -14.13
CA PRO A 159 3.05 17.41 -13.11
C PRO A 159 3.19 18.17 -11.77
N PHE A 160 2.94 19.48 -11.75
CA PHE A 160 2.90 20.27 -10.51
C PHE A 160 1.53 20.21 -9.80
N LYS A 161 0.50 19.69 -10.48
CA LYS A 161 -0.84 19.53 -9.90
C LYS A 161 -1.54 18.31 -10.50
N PRO A 162 -1.14 17.09 -10.11
CA PRO A 162 -1.82 15.87 -10.53
C PRO A 162 -3.26 15.83 -10.03
N VAL A 163 -4.16 15.20 -10.78
CA VAL A 163 -5.59 15.15 -10.46
C VAL A 163 -6.10 13.72 -10.58
N TYR A 164 -6.77 13.23 -9.53
CA TYR A 164 -7.46 11.94 -9.55
C TYR A 164 -8.48 11.87 -10.69
N LEU A 165 -8.53 10.75 -11.41
CA LEU A 165 -9.53 10.49 -12.46
C LEU A 165 -10.51 9.41 -12.05
N SER A 166 -9.99 8.23 -11.73
CA SER A 166 -10.79 7.06 -11.41
C SER A 166 -9.95 5.99 -10.71
N HIS A 167 -10.63 4.97 -10.20
CA HIS A 167 -10.00 3.75 -9.71
C HIS A 167 -10.75 2.54 -10.27
N LEU A 168 -10.05 1.41 -10.37
CA LEU A 168 -10.65 0.13 -10.71
C LEU A 168 -10.13 -0.93 -9.75
N LEU A 169 -11.05 -1.57 -9.05
CA LEU A 169 -10.71 -2.60 -8.07
C LEU A 169 -10.19 -3.87 -8.77
N THR A 170 -9.07 -4.38 -8.29
CA THR A 170 -8.55 -5.74 -8.52
C THR A 170 -8.21 -6.38 -7.16
N ASP A 171 -7.70 -7.61 -7.13
CA ASP A 171 -7.44 -8.32 -5.87
C ASP A 171 -6.17 -7.82 -5.17
N GLU A 172 -4.99 -7.95 -5.78
CA GLU A 172 -3.73 -7.39 -5.26
C GLU A 172 -2.78 -6.93 -6.39
N ALA A 173 -2.99 -5.73 -6.91
CA ALA A 173 -2.17 -5.14 -7.96
C ALA A 173 -0.79 -4.70 -7.42
N GLN A 174 0.30 -5.28 -7.93
CA GLN A 174 1.67 -4.92 -7.50
C GLN A 174 2.43 -4.15 -8.58
N SER A 175 2.36 -4.58 -9.83
CA SER A 175 3.04 -3.94 -10.95
C SER A 175 2.14 -3.71 -12.15
N VAL A 176 2.59 -2.83 -13.04
CA VAL A 176 1.81 -2.38 -14.17
C VAL A 176 2.67 -2.07 -15.39
N SER A 177 2.16 -2.44 -16.56
CA SER A 177 2.70 -2.05 -17.85
C SER A 177 1.58 -1.46 -18.71
N VAL A 178 1.92 -0.55 -19.63
CA VAL A 178 0.94 0.09 -20.52
C VAL A 178 1.40 -0.04 -21.97
N GLN A 179 0.48 -0.43 -22.84
CA GLN A 179 0.65 -0.42 -24.28
C GLN A 179 -0.62 0.09 -24.96
N GLY A 180 -0.52 1.24 -25.62
CA GLY A 180 -1.68 1.96 -26.13
C GLY A 180 -2.64 2.33 -25.01
N HIS A 181 -3.91 1.97 -25.15
CA HIS A 181 -4.93 2.15 -24.12
C HIS A 181 -5.17 0.90 -23.27
N TYR A 182 -4.30 -0.10 -23.35
CA TYR A 182 -4.36 -1.28 -22.50
C TYR A 182 -3.32 -1.24 -21.39
N VAL A 183 -3.77 -1.58 -20.20
CA VAL A 183 -2.97 -1.73 -18.98
C VAL A 183 -2.89 -3.21 -18.63
N PHE A 184 -1.70 -3.68 -18.29
CA PHE A 184 -1.41 -5.04 -17.87
C PHE A 184 -0.95 -5.01 -16.42
N VAL A 185 -1.70 -5.64 -15.53
CA VAL A 185 -1.48 -5.57 -14.08
C VAL A 185 -1.10 -6.93 -13.54
N GLY A 186 -0.04 -6.96 -12.74
CA GLY A 186 0.36 -8.14 -11.98
C GLY A 186 -0.49 -8.22 -10.74
N ASP A 187 -1.49 -9.10 -10.78
CA ASP A 187 -2.35 -9.36 -9.63
C ASP A 187 -1.78 -10.54 -8.84
N TRP A 188 -1.09 -10.16 -7.76
CA TRP A 188 -0.11 -10.96 -7.06
C TRP A 188 -0.74 -12.20 -6.44
N ALA A 189 -1.70 -12.01 -5.51
CA ALA A 189 -2.27 -13.12 -4.74
C ALA A 189 -3.15 -14.05 -5.58
N SER A 190 -3.81 -13.49 -6.62
CA SER A 190 -4.66 -14.24 -7.53
C SER A 190 -3.86 -15.01 -8.59
N LYS A 191 -2.56 -14.73 -8.74
CA LYS A 191 -1.66 -15.31 -9.75
C LYS A 191 -2.15 -15.03 -11.17
N LYS A 192 -2.59 -13.80 -11.42
CA LYS A 192 -3.16 -13.38 -12.70
C LYS A 192 -2.43 -12.18 -13.27
N VAL A 193 -2.34 -12.15 -14.60
CA VAL A 193 -2.20 -10.89 -15.31
C VAL A 193 -3.59 -10.40 -15.69
N ILE A 194 -3.98 -9.24 -15.16
CA ILE A 194 -5.26 -8.60 -15.47
C ILE A 194 -5.03 -7.60 -16.60
N ILE A 195 -5.90 -7.62 -17.61
CA ILE A 195 -5.84 -6.69 -18.74
C ILE A 195 -7.01 -5.73 -18.67
N ILE A 196 -6.70 -4.44 -18.66
CA ILE A 196 -7.67 -3.36 -18.44
C ILE A 196 -7.64 -2.41 -19.63
N ASP A 197 -8.81 -2.05 -20.13
CA ASP A 197 -9.00 -0.99 -21.12
C ASP A 197 -9.16 0.36 -20.40
N ILE A 198 -8.32 1.32 -20.77
CA ILE A 198 -8.32 2.70 -20.25
C ILE A 198 -8.59 3.72 -21.37
N GLY A 199 -9.25 3.31 -22.46
CA GLY A 199 -9.63 4.19 -23.56
C GLY A 199 -10.49 5.37 -23.13
N ASP A 200 -11.30 5.17 -22.08
CA ASP A 200 -11.86 6.23 -21.25
C ASP A 200 -11.25 6.14 -19.84
N PRO A 201 -10.24 6.99 -19.51
CA PRO A 201 -9.60 6.96 -18.20
C PRO A 201 -10.53 7.27 -17.02
N SER A 202 -11.72 7.83 -17.25
CA SER A 202 -12.72 8.04 -16.18
C SER A 202 -13.54 6.78 -15.90
N LYS A 203 -13.52 5.80 -16.80
CA LYS A 203 -14.30 4.55 -16.75
C LYS A 203 -13.46 3.35 -17.21
N PRO A 204 -12.34 3.05 -16.54
CA PRO A 204 -11.53 1.89 -16.85
C PRO A 204 -12.33 0.59 -16.68
N MET A 205 -12.03 -0.43 -17.49
CA MET A 205 -12.73 -1.71 -17.41
C MET A 205 -11.81 -2.92 -17.61
N ILE A 206 -12.02 -3.98 -16.82
CA ILE A 206 -11.33 -5.26 -17.02
C ILE A 206 -11.86 -5.88 -18.33
N VAL A 207 -10.94 -6.24 -19.23
CA VAL A 207 -11.25 -6.88 -20.51
C VAL A 207 -11.13 -8.40 -20.41
N SER A 208 -10.08 -8.87 -19.76
CA SER A 208 -9.79 -10.28 -19.53
C SER A 208 -8.69 -10.45 -18.49
N ASP A 209 -8.43 -11.70 -18.11
CA ASP A 209 -7.31 -12.11 -17.29
C ASP A 209 -6.68 -13.40 -17.81
N VAL A 210 -5.45 -13.68 -17.37
CA VAL A 210 -4.77 -14.95 -17.62
C VAL A 210 -3.99 -15.39 -16.40
N MET A 211 -4.15 -16.65 -16.03
CA MET A 211 -3.43 -17.27 -14.90
C MET A 211 -1.97 -17.56 -15.27
N VAL A 212 -1.06 -17.26 -14.35
CA VAL A 212 0.39 -17.55 -14.43
C VAL A 212 0.81 -18.48 -13.27
N ASP A 213 1.97 -19.12 -13.36
CA ASP A 213 2.37 -20.14 -12.37
C ASP A 213 2.60 -19.56 -10.98
N GLY A 214 3.39 -18.49 -10.92
CA GLY A 214 3.76 -17.82 -9.68
C GLY A 214 2.97 -16.54 -9.47
N TYR A 215 3.45 -15.74 -8.52
CA TYR A 215 2.89 -14.45 -8.17
C TYR A 215 3.53 -13.40 -9.08
N PRO A 216 2.79 -12.72 -9.97
CA PRO A 216 3.37 -11.77 -10.92
C PRO A 216 3.69 -10.43 -10.25
N ASP A 217 4.94 -9.96 -10.38
CA ASP A 217 5.35 -8.59 -9.98
C ASP A 217 6.22 -7.90 -11.06
N GLY A 218 6.74 -8.63 -12.07
CA GLY A 218 7.39 -8.01 -13.23
C GLY A 218 6.51 -8.13 -14.47
N ILE A 219 6.13 -7.02 -15.11
CA ILE A 219 5.33 -7.05 -16.36
C ILE A 219 5.89 -6.10 -17.41
N PHE A 220 6.12 -6.64 -18.61
CA PHE A 220 6.54 -5.87 -19.77
C PHE A 220 5.70 -6.26 -20.99
N ALA A 221 4.84 -5.36 -21.47
CA ALA A 221 4.08 -5.56 -22.70
C ALA A 221 4.82 -4.95 -23.90
N ARG A 222 4.93 -5.71 -25.00
CA ARG A 222 5.51 -5.27 -26.26
C ARG A 222 4.84 -5.96 -27.45
N GLU A 223 4.26 -5.16 -28.34
CA GLU A 223 3.55 -5.60 -29.54
C GLU A 223 2.46 -6.63 -29.19
N SER A 224 2.52 -7.84 -29.73
CA SER A 224 1.56 -8.90 -29.44
C SER A 224 1.94 -9.79 -28.26
N LEU A 225 2.96 -9.43 -27.47
CA LEU A 225 3.46 -10.25 -26.36
C LEU A 225 3.45 -9.48 -25.04
N CYS A 226 3.18 -10.19 -23.96
CA CYS A 226 3.38 -9.73 -22.59
C CYS A 226 4.34 -10.70 -21.89
N PHE A 227 5.39 -10.15 -21.30
CA PHE A 227 6.45 -10.87 -20.61
C PHE A 227 6.30 -10.67 -19.11
N VAL A 228 6.36 -11.76 -18.34
CA VAL A 228 6.01 -11.76 -16.92
C VAL A 228 7.10 -12.45 -16.11
N ALA A 229 7.58 -11.76 -15.07
CA ALA A 229 8.40 -12.36 -14.03
C ALA A 229 7.52 -12.75 -12.84
N THR A 230 7.67 -13.98 -12.37
CA THR A 230 6.85 -14.55 -11.30
C THR A 230 7.69 -15.13 -10.18
N GLY A 231 7.15 -15.18 -8.96
CA GLY A 231 7.81 -15.81 -7.81
C GLY A 231 6.90 -16.55 -6.82
N HIS A 232 7.42 -16.78 -5.61
CA HIS A 232 6.80 -17.56 -4.53
C HIS A 232 6.44 -19.00 -4.92
N HIS A 233 5.18 -19.41 -4.74
CA HIS A 233 4.71 -20.77 -4.91
C HIS A 233 4.07 -20.94 -6.28
N GLY A 234 4.26 -22.10 -6.89
CA GLY A 234 3.60 -22.48 -8.14
C GLY A 234 2.09 -22.56 -7.98
N MET A 235 1.37 -22.62 -9.10
CA MET A 235 -0.09 -22.52 -9.13
C MET A 235 -0.77 -23.71 -8.45
N GLN A 236 -0.12 -24.87 -8.49
CA GLN A 236 -0.62 -26.15 -7.97
C GLN A 236 -0.42 -26.34 -6.46
N LEU A 237 -0.13 -25.27 -5.70
CA LEU A 237 0.06 -25.36 -4.25
C LEU A 237 -1.22 -25.81 -3.56
N ILE A 238 -1.14 -26.92 -2.82
CA ILE A 238 -2.25 -27.47 -2.03
C ILE A 238 -2.01 -27.17 -0.55
N HIS A 239 -0.79 -27.42 -0.07
CA HIS A 239 -0.40 -27.25 1.32
C HIS A 239 0.71 -26.19 1.45
N LYS A 240 0.56 -25.28 2.41
CA LYS A 240 1.55 -24.21 2.66
C LYS A 240 2.74 -24.73 3.47
N GLU A 241 3.43 -25.73 2.95
CA GLU A 241 4.61 -26.36 3.56
C GLU A 241 5.64 -26.81 2.51
N GLU A 242 6.89 -26.95 2.93
CA GLU A 242 8.06 -27.26 2.06
C GLU A 242 7.95 -28.58 1.30
N THR A 243 7.14 -29.52 1.80
CA THR A 243 6.89 -30.83 1.21
C THR A 243 6.02 -30.75 -0.05
N ASP A 244 5.28 -29.66 -0.26
CA ASP A 244 4.45 -29.48 -1.44
C ASP A 244 5.33 -29.21 -2.68
N PRO A 245 5.14 -29.93 -3.80
CA PRO A 245 5.96 -29.75 -4.99
C PRO A 245 5.86 -28.35 -5.60
N ALA A 246 4.82 -27.58 -5.33
CA ALA A 246 4.69 -26.20 -5.78
C ALA A 246 5.35 -25.19 -4.83
N TRP A 247 5.81 -25.61 -3.65
CA TRP A 247 6.43 -24.73 -2.66
C TRP A 247 7.73 -24.11 -3.21
N GLY A 248 7.82 -22.78 -3.22
CA GLY A 248 8.97 -22.06 -3.77
C GLY A 248 9.19 -22.23 -5.28
N ARG A 249 8.25 -22.86 -5.99
CA ARG A 249 8.35 -23.15 -7.43
C ARG A 249 7.57 -22.19 -8.32
N GLY A 250 7.13 -21.06 -7.80
CA GLY A 250 6.51 -19.97 -8.58
C GLY A 250 7.54 -19.12 -9.34
N HIS A 251 8.80 -19.21 -8.96
CA HIS A 251 9.94 -18.51 -9.55
C HIS A 251 10.12 -18.84 -11.04
N GLY A 252 9.98 -17.85 -11.90
CA GLY A 252 9.89 -18.08 -13.34
C GLY A 252 9.77 -16.85 -14.22
N PHE A 253 9.75 -17.14 -15.52
CA PHE A 253 9.52 -16.20 -16.61
C PHE A 253 8.50 -16.80 -17.58
N GLU A 254 7.48 -16.02 -17.92
CA GLU A 254 6.37 -16.45 -18.76
C GLU A 254 6.13 -15.47 -19.90
N ILE A 255 5.79 -16.00 -21.08
CA ILE A 255 5.41 -15.21 -22.24
C ILE A 255 3.94 -15.49 -22.55
N ILE A 256 3.18 -14.41 -22.66
CA ILE A 256 1.75 -14.41 -22.96
C ILE A 256 1.55 -13.80 -24.35
N ASP A 257 0.86 -14.52 -25.22
CA ASP A 257 0.30 -13.96 -26.45
C ASP A 257 -0.92 -13.10 -26.11
N ILE A 258 -0.83 -11.81 -26.46
CA ILE A 258 -1.85 -10.79 -26.29
C ILE A 258 -2.33 -10.21 -27.62
N SER A 259 -2.05 -10.90 -28.75
CA SER A 259 -2.56 -10.52 -30.08
C SER A 259 -4.09 -10.40 -30.11
N ASN A 260 -4.78 -11.22 -29.31
CA ASN A 260 -6.18 -11.05 -28.97
C ASN A 260 -6.32 -10.74 -27.48
N ILE A 261 -6.48 -9.45 -27.18
CA ILE A 261 -6.57 -8.93 -25.82
C ILE A 261 -7.74 -9.50 -25.00
N ARG A 262 -8.76 -10.10 -25.64
CA ARG A 262 -9.90 -10.73 -24.96
C ARG A 262 -9.67 -12.20 -24.63
N HIS A 263 -8.66 -12.81 -25.26
CA HIS A 263 -8.30 -14.22 -25.09
C HIS A 263 -6.78 -14.36 -24.98
N PRO A 264 -6.14 -13.72 -23.99
CA PRO A 264 -4.71 -13.84 -23.75
C PRO A 264 -4.33 -15.29 -23.41
N LYS A 265 -3.13 -15.71 -23.81
CA LYS A 265 -2.68 -17.09 -23.59
C LYS A 265 -1.20 -17.17 -23.24
N VAL A 266 -0.85 -17.86 -22.16
CA VAL A 266 0.54 -18.25 -21.88
C VAL A 266 1.01 -19.21 -22.98
N ILE A 267 2.05 -18.84 -23.71
CA ILE A 267 2.62 -19.62 -24.83
C ILE A 267 3.95 -20.29 -24.48
N SER A 268 4.67 -19.79 -23.47
CA SER A 268 5.90 -20.41 -22.97
C SER A 268 6.16 -20.04 -21.51
N ARG A 269 6.93 -20.91 -20.83
CA ARG A 269 7.31 -20.78 -19.42
C ARG A 269 8.71 -21.34 -19.21
N LEU A 270 9.55 -20.57 -18.55
CA LEU A 270 10.87 -20.98 -18.07
C LEU A 270 10.88 -20.87 -16.54
N LYS A 271 11.52 -21.83 -15.88
CA LYS A 271 11.65 -21.83 -14.41
C LYS A 271 12.95 -21.18 -13.99
N LEU A 272 12.89 -20.37 -12.94
CA LEU A 272 14.08 -19.89 -12.26
C LEU A 272 14.35 -20.80 -11.05
N PRO A 273 15.52 -20.68 -10.40
CA PRO A 273 15.83 -21.49 -9.24
C PRO A 273 14.69 -21.44 -8.21
N ALA A 274 14.30 -22.62 -7.71
CA ALA A 274 13.23 -22.71 -6.73
C ALA A 274 13.67 -22.05 -5.42
N PHE A 275 12.87 -21.13 -4.91
CA PHE A 275 13.21 -20.37 -3.72
C PHE A 275 11.94 -20.02 -2.94
N TYR A 276 12.02 -20.03 -1.61
CA TYR A 276 10.94 -19.46 -0.81
C TYR A 276 11.50 -18.70 0.38
N LEU A 277 11.38 -17.38 0.30
CA LEU A 277 11.30 -16.51 1.46
C LEU A 277 10.00 -15.71 1.36
N ARG A 278 9.41 -15.41 2.51
CA ARG A 278 8.24 -14.52 2.56
C ARG A 278 8.58 -13.09 2.13
N SER A 279 9.83 -12.69 2.31
CA SER A 279 10.36 -11.38 1.93
C SER A 279 11.86 -11.52 1.69
N PRO A 280 12.42 -10.75 0.74
CA PRO A 280 11.72 -9.84 -0.15
C PRO A 280 11.17 -10.50 -1.43
N ASP A 281 10.08 -9.93 -1.92
CA ASP A 281 9.22 -10.36 -3.01
C ASP A 281 9.31 -9.38 -4.19
N TRP A 282 10.46 -9.34 -4.87
CA TRP A 282 10.73 -8.45 -6.00
C TRP A 282 11.08 -9.26 -7.24
N TRP A 283 10.29 -9.08 -8.29
CA TRP A 283 10.56 -9.63 -9.61
C TRP A 283 10.34 -8.53 -10.63
N ASP A 284 11.23 -8.48 -11.62
CA ASP A 284 11.13 -7.49 -12.69
C ASP A 284 11.57 -8.11 -14.02
N VAL A 285 11.05 -7.56 -15.11
CA VAL A 285 11.39 -7.98 -16.47
C VAL A 285 11.39 -6.80 -17.42
N GLN A 286 12.42 -6.75 -18.27
CA GLN A 286 12.52 -5.82 -19.39
C GLN A 286 13.02 -6.56 -20.62
N VAL A 287 12.58 -6.14 -21.80
CA VAL A 287 12.94 -6.82 -23.06
C VAL A 287 13.59 -5.83 -24.03
N SER A 288 14.85 -6.09 -24.37
CA SER A 288 15.63 -5.33 -25.36
C SER A 288 16.01 -6.23 -26.53
N GLY A 289 15.57 -5.86 -27.74
CA GLY A 289 15.71 -6.68 -28.93
C GLY A 289 15.13 -8.09 -28.73
N GLN A 290 15.99 -9.10 -28.88
CA GLN A 290 15.66 -10.52 -28.75
C GLN A 290 15.91 -11.09 -27.35
N TYR A 291 16.23 -10.27 -26.36
CA TYR A 291 16.57 -10.72 -25.01
C TYR A 291 15.59 -10.16 -23.98
N ALA A 292 15.08 -11.04 -23.13
CA ALA A 292 14.41 -10.69 -21.89
C ALA A 292 15.43 -10.79 -20.75
N ILE A 293 15.48 -9.74 -19.93
CA ILE A 293 16.28 -9.69 -18.71
C ILE A 293 15.28 -9.83 -17.57
N VAL A 294 15.51 -10.77 -16.66
CA VAL A 294 14.60 -11.10 -15.57
C VAL A 294 15.36 -11.02 -14.26
N ALA A 295 14.87 -10.21 -13.33
CA ALA A 295 15.35 -10.16 -11.97
C ALA A 295 14.48 -11.02 -11.07
N ASP A 296 15.12 -11.81 -10.21
CA ASP A 296 14.46 -12.60 -9.17
C ASP A 296 15.21 -12.46 -7.86
N SER A 297 14.68 -11.60 -6.96
CA SER A 297 15.19 -11.29 -5.62
C SER A 297 16.58 -11.84 -5.29
N LYS A 298 16.65 -13.05 -4.71
CA LYS A 298 17.88 -13.73 -4.27
C LYS A 298 18.42 -14.77 -5.28
N ALA A 299 17.64 -15.10 -6.31
CA ALA A 299 18.06 -16.01 -7.37
C ALA A 299 18.96 -15.30 -8.40
N GLY A 300 18.92 -13.96 -8.45
CA GLY A 300 19.81 -13.15 -9.29
C GLY A 300 19.15 -12.64 -10.55
N LEU A 301 19.99 -12.29 -11.53
CA LEU A 301 19.57 -11.75 -12.83
C LEU A 301 19.75 -12.83 -13.90
N PHE A 302 18.78 -12.98 -14.79
CA PHE A 302 18.77 -13.97 -15.86
C PHE A 302 18.58 -13.29 -17.21
N ILE A 303 19.33 -13.73 -18.22
CA ILE A 303 19.19 -13.30 -19.61
C ILE A 303 18.62 -14.47 -20.41
N ILE A 304 17.48 -14.23 -21.04
CA ILE A 304 16.72 -15.23 -21.79
C ILE A 304 16.58 -14.75 -23.23
N ASN A 305 16.95 -15.59 -24.19
CA ASN A 305 16.66 -15.33 -25.59
C ASN A 305 15.17 -15.60 -25.85
N VAL A 306 14.49 -14.62 -26.45
CA VAL A 306 13.06 -14.63 -26.78
C VAL A 306 12.80 -14.39 -28.27
N SER A 307 13.80 -14.65 -29.13
CA SER A 307 13.64 -14.53 -30.60
C SER A 307 12.55 -15.45 -31.14
N ASP A 308 12.38 -16.65 -30.54
CA ASP A 308 11.20 -17.49 -30.66
C ASP A 308 10.46 -17.50 -29.32
N ALA A 309 9.36 -16.76 -29.23
CA ALA A 309 8.56 -16.63 -28.03
C ALA A 309 7.93 -17.95 -27.55
N GLN A 310 7.84 -18.97 -28.41
CA GLN A 310 7.34 -20.30 -28.02
C GLN A 310 8.46 -21.20 -27.46
N LYS A 311 9.73 -20.88 -27.74
CA LYS A 311 10.90 -21.66 -27.31
C LYS A 311 12.02 -20.77 -26.76
N PRO A 312 11.76 -20.02 -25.68
CA PRO A 312 12.80 -19.21 -25.07
C PRO A 312 13.85 -20.10 -24.40
N TYR A 313 15.07 -19.61 -24.25
CA TYR A 313 16.15 -20.35 -23.59
C TYR A 313 17.12 -19.42 -22.85
N TYR A 314 17.73 -19.90 -21.78
CA TYR A 314 18.70 -19.13 -20.99
C TYR A 314 20.00 -18.92 -21.77
N VAL A 315 20.54 -17.71 -21.66
CA VAL A 315 21.78 -17.29 -22.33
C VAL A 315 22.88 -17.00 -21.30
N GLY A 316 22.48 -16.39 -20.18
CA GLY A 316 23.39 -16.08 -19.10
C GLY A 316 22.68 -15.67 -17.83
N HIS A 317 23.46 -15.52 -16.77
CA HIS A 317 22.99 -15.10 -15.47
C HIS A 317 24.04 -14.24 -14.76
N ALA A 318 23.62 -13.49 -13.75
CA ALA A 318 24.50 -12.77 -12.85
C ALA A 318 24.00 -12.88 -11.41
N LYS A 319 24.96 -12.88 -10.48
CA LYS A 319 24.70 -12.82 -9.04
C LYS A 319 25.39 -11.60 -8.47
N LEU A 320 24.74 -10.92 -7.55
CA LEU A 320 25.39 -9.95 -6.70
C LEU A 320 26.12 -10.68 -5.57
N GLU A 321 27.26 -10.16 -5.13
CA GLU A 321 27.97 -10.76 -4.00
C GLU A 321 27.19 -10.57 -2.70
N THR A 322 27.08 -11.65 -1.90
CA THR A 322 26.54 -11.60 -0.54
C THR A 322 27.66 -11.89 0.46
N PRO A 323 28.06 -10.93 1.30
CA PRO A 323 29.10 -11.18 2.30
C PRO A 323 28.70 -12.32 3.26
N GLY A 324 29.46 -13.42 3.24
CA GLY A 324 29.27 -14.56 4.15
C GLY A 324 28.24 -15.60 3.72
N GLU A 325 27.61 -15.48 2.54
CA GLU A 325 26.70 -16.50 2.00
C GLU A 325 27.21 -16.99 0.64
N GLU A 326 27.82 -18.19 0.61
CA GLU A 326 28.19 -18.86 -0.64
C GLU A 326 26.91 -19.46 -1.27
N ASN A 327 26.65 -19.17 -2.55
CA ASN A 327 25.54 -19.69 -3.39
C ASN A 327 24.21 -18.92 -3.39
N VAL A 328 24.12 -17.75 -2.76
CA VAL A 328 22.92 -16.89 -2.81
C VAL A 328 23.30 -15.52 -3.38
N SER A 329 22.55 -15.04 -4.38
CA SER A 329 22.76 -13.69 -4.90
C SER A 329 22.40 -12.66 -3.83
N GLY A 330 23.17 -11.57 -3.78
CA GLY A 330 22.73 -10.34 -3.14
C GLY A 330 21.40 -9.90 -3.77
N LEU A 331 20.57 -9.23 -2.97
CA LEU A 331 19.21 -8.90 -3.37
C LEU A 331 19.19 -7.94 -4.55
N ILE A 332 18.44 -8.32 -5.57
CA ILE A 332 18.11 -7.49 -6.74
C ILE A 332 16.69 -7.00 -6.60
N ASN A 333 16.50 -5.68 -6.58
CA ASN A 333 15.21 -5.06 -6.31
C ASN A 333 14.58 -4.49 -7.60
N GLY A 334 15.42 -3.97 -8.51
CA GLY A 334 15.03 -3.44 -9.81
C GLY A 334 16.27 -3.23 -10.69
N PHE A 335 16.08 -3.00 -11.99
CA PHE A 335 17.19 -2.81 -12.91
C PHE A 335 16.83 -1.95 -14.13
N ALA A 336 17.86 -1.42 -14.80
CA ALA A 336 17.70 -0.72 -16.07
C ALA A 336 18.75 -1.16 -17.09
N LEU A 337 18.34 -1.25 -18.34
CA LEU A 337 19.20 -1.65 -19.45
C LEU A 337 19.99 -0.43 -19.94
N GLY A 338 21.32 -0.50 -19.82
CA GLY A 338 22.25 0.48 -20.38
C GLY A 338 22.91 -0.02 -21.67
N ARG A 339 23.84 0.77 -22.21
CA ARG A 339 24.67 0.33 -23.34
C ARG A 339 25.69 -0.67 -22.85
N ASP A 340 25.62 -1.92 -23.34
CA ASP A 340 26.51 -3.03 -22.98
C ASP A 340 26.48 -3.47 -21.51
N VAL A 341 25.56 -2.91 -20.70
CA VAL A 341 25.49 -3.16 -19.26
C VAL A 341 24.05 -3.19 -18.76
N VAL A 342 23.83 -3.90 -17.66
CA VAL A 342 22.60 -3.78 -16.86
C VAL A 342 22.96 -3.11 -15.53
N TYR A 343 22.28 -2.00 -15.22
CA TYR A 343 22.38 -1.35 -13.91
C TYR A 343 21.40 -2.00 -12.95
N VAL A 344 21.85 -2.36 -11.76
CA VAL A 344 21.08 -3.15 -10.81
C VAL A 344 20.99 -2.43 -9.45
N ALA A 345 19.76 -2.25 -8.95
CA ALA A 345 19.50 -1.78 -7.61
C ALA A 345 19.64 -2.94 -6.63
N GLY A 346 20.65 -2.83 -5.76
CA GLY A 346 20.94 -3.83 -4.75
C GLY A 346 20.74 -3.34 -3.32
N MET A 347 20.91 -4.26 -2.36
CA MET A 347 20.76 -3.98 -0.93
C MET A 347 21.83 -3.05 -0.36
N THR A 348 23.03 -3.02 -0.95
CA THR A 348 24.14 -2.17 -0.50
C THR A 348 24.39 -0.97 -1.41
N GLY A 349 23.76 -0.95 -2.60
CA GLY A 349 23.77 0.19 -3.50
C GLY A 349 23.63 -0.19 -4.96
N LEU A 350 24.38 0.49 -5.84
CA LEU A 350 24.30 0.33 -7.29
C LEU A 350 25.35 -0.67 -7.79
N TYR A 351 24.89 -1.61 -8.60
CA TYR A 351 25.74 -2.57 -9.28
C TYR A 351 25.66 -2.42 -10.80
N VAL A 352 26.70 -2.85 -11.48
CA VAL A 352 26.77 -2.96 -12.93
C VAL A 352 27.03 -4.41 -13.29
N VAL A 353 26.20 -4.97 -14.16
CA VAL A 353 26.38 -6.30 -14.78
C VAL A 353 26.83 -6.11 -16.21
N GLU A 354 27.93 -6.75 -16.60
CA GLU A 354 28.43 -6.66 -17.97
C GLU A 354 27.59 -7.54 -18.93
N ALA A 355 26.97 -6.91 -19.93
CA ALA A 355 26.06 -7.56 -20.88
C ALA A 355 26.32 -7.06 -22.31
N LYS A 356 27.60 -7.04 -22.68
CA LYS A 356 28.08 -6.52 -23.97
C LYS A 356 27.40 -7.22 -25.15
N ASP A 357 26.94 -6.44 -26.13
CA ASP A 357 26.26 -6.90 -27.35
C ASP A 357 24.95 -7.70 -27.09
N ILE A 358 24.46 -7.73 -25.84
CA ILE A 358 23.24 -8.42 -25.44
C ILE A 358 22.12 -7.41 -25.17
N VAL A 359 22.45 -6.29 -24.53
CA VAL A 359 21.45 -5.30 -24.09
C VAL A 359 21.77 -3.92 -24.64
N GLU A 360 20.70 -3.25 -25.08
CA GLU A 360 20.72 -1.83 -25.42
C GLU A 360 19.71 -1.08 -24.55
N PRO A 361 19.94 0.22 -24.30
CA PRO A 361 18.98 1.06 -23.62
C PRO A 361 17.62 1.01 -24.30
N LEU A 362 16.57 0.87 -23.49
CA LEU A 362 15.22 1.02 -24.01
C LEU A 362 15.02 2.49 -24.41
N PRO A 363 14.40 2.76 -25.57
CA PRO A 363 14.01 4.12 -25.89
C PRO A 363 13.02 4.63 -24.84
N ASP A 364 13.01 5.94 -24.61
CA ASP A 364 11.93 6.56 -23.85
C ASP A 364 10.60 6.09 -24.43
N LYS A 365 9.71 5.56 -23.57
CA LYS A 365 8.42 5.02 -24.01
C LYS A 365 7.66 6.12 -24.77
N GLN A 366 7.57 6.01 -26.10
CA GLN A 366 6.71 6.87 -26.89
C GLN A 366 5.27 6.57 -26.52
N SER A 367 4.64 7.45 -25.76
CA SER A 367 3.26 7.26 -25.34
C SER A 367 2.31 7.58 -26.49
N LEU A 368 1.26 6.78 -26.61
CA LEU A 368 0.04 7.23 -27.28
C LEU A 368 -0.60 8.32 -26.41
N PHE A 369 -0.91 9.47 -27.02
CA PHE A 369 -1.57 10.57 -26.32
C PHE A 369 -3.03 10.21 -26.05
N LEU A 370 -3.31 9.64 -24.87
CA LEU A 370 -4.66 9.67 -24.31
C LEU A 370 -4.93 11.09 -23.81
N ASN A 371 -5.49 11.92 -24.69
CA ASN A 371 -5.97 13.25 -24.33
C ASN A 371 -7.30 13.12 -23.58
N TYR A 372 -7.22 13.07 -22.25
CA TYR A 372 -8.39 13.21 -21.40
C TYR A 372 -8.75 14.70 -21.22
N LYS A 373 -10.02 15.05 -21.44
CA LYS A 373 -10.60 16.31 -20.98
C LYS A 373 -11.53 15.98 -19.83
N ALA A 374 -11.35 16.67 -18.70
CA ALA A 374 -12.25 16.53 -17.57
C ALA A 374 -13.71 16.81 -17.99
N GLY A 375 -14.62 15.93 -17.59
CA GLY A 375 -16.06 16.21 -17.68
C GLY A 375 -16.45 17.33 -16.71
N ASP A 376 -17.62 17.93 -16.94
CA ASP A 376 -18.17 18.94 -16.03
C ASP A 376 -18.38 18.36 -14.63
N SER A 377 -17.97 19.09 -13.59
CA SER A 377 -18.23 18.72 -12.21
C SER A 377 -19.74 18.73 -11.93
N VAL A 378 -20.29 17.63 -11.45
CA VAL A 378 -21.67 17.60 -10.95
C VAL A 378 -21.71 18.40 -9.66
N ASN A 379 -22.52 19.47 -9.64
CA ASN A 379 -22.68 20.31 -8.46
C ASN A 379 -23.77 19.71 -7.55
N ASP A 380 -23.41 18.73 -6.73
CA ASP A 380 -24.28 18.16 -5.70
C ASP A 380 -24.09 18.94 -4.38
N PRO A 381 -25.11 19.65 -3.88
CA PRO A 381 -25.00 20.43 -2.63
C PRO A 381 -24.81 19.58 -1.37
N SER A 382 -24.99 18.26 -1.45
CA SER A 382 -24.75 17.31 -0.35
C SER A 382 -23.30 16.82 -0.29
N ILE A 383 -22.47 17.19 -1.27
CA ILE A 383 -21.07 16.80 -1.37
C ILE A 383 -20.18 18.05 -1.34
N TYR A 384 -19.12 18.00 -0.55
CA TYR A 384 -18.05 18.97 -0.61
C TYR A 384 -16.77 18.33 -1.16
N TYR A 385 -16.31 18.84 -2.31
CA TYR A 385 -15.04 18.46 -2.91
C TYR A 385 -13.95 19.45 -2.52
N SER A 386 -12.86 18.97 -1.91
CA SER A 386 -11.65 19.78 -1.69
C SER A 386 -10.77 19.87 -2.94
N GLY A 387 -10.99 19.00 -3.94
CA GLY A 387 -10.06 18.76 -5.04
C GLY A 387 -8.92 17.78 -4.70
N THR A 388 -8.94 17.23 -3.49
CA THR A 388 -8.01 16.24 -2.93
C THR A 388 -8.80 15.19 -2.14
N GLN A 389 -8.13 14.21 -1.53
CA GLN A 389 -8.82 13.26 -0.65
C GLN A 389 -9.28 13.91 0.67
N ILE A 390 -10.51 13.62 1.10
CA ILE A 390 -10.95 13.86 2.48
C ILE A 390 -10.78 12.58 3.29
N HIS A 391 -9.88 12.59 4.28
CA HIS A 391 -9.55 11.39 5.08
C HIS A 391 -10.39 11.25 6.34
N ALA A 392 -10.60 12.36 7.04
CA ALA A 392 -11.26 12.39 8.34
C ALA A 392 -11.96 13.73 8.56
N VAL A 393 -12.91 13.75 9.50
CA VAL A 393 -13.60 14.99 9.89
C VAL A 393 -13.75 15.09 11.40
N ALA A 394 -13.65 16.32 11.89
CA ALA A 394 -13.93 16.67 13.29
C ALA A 394 -15.07 17.69 13.35
N ILE A 395 -15.96 17.55 14.33
CA ILE A 395 -17.15 18.38 14.45
C ILE A 395 -17.02 19.31 15.64
N ASP A 396 -16.98 20.62 15.37
CA ASP A 396 -17.12 21.63 16.40
C ASP A 396 -18.59 21.79 16.76
N SER A 397 -19.01 21.05 17.78
CA SER A 397 -20.40 21.05 18.24
C SER A 397 -20.86 22.43 18.74
N ALA A 398 -19.95 23.32 19.17
CA ALA A 398 -20.29 24.64 19.67
C ALA A 398 -20.65 25.61 18.54
N SER A 399 -19.91 25.57 17.42
CA SER A 399 -20.20 26.43 16.26
C SER A 399 -21.05 25.76 15.18
N GLY A 400 -21.19 24.43 15.20
CA GLY A 400 -21.79 23.66 14.11
C GLY A 400 -20.92 23.63 12.85
N SER A 401 -19.61 23.83 12.99
CA SER A 401 -18.65 23.71 11.88
C SER A 401 -18.11 22.29 11.79
N VAL A 402 -17.80 21.85 10.57
CA VAL A 402 -17.02 20.66 10.28
C VAL A 402 -15.63 21.06 9.83
N LEU A 403 -14.62 20.41 10.39
CA LEU A 403 -13.23 20.47 9.97
C LEU A 403 -12.91 19.17 9.24
N MET A 404 -12.09 19.26 8.20
CA MET A 404 -11.76 18.17 7.30
C MET A 404 -10.25 18.07 7.14
N ALA A 405 -9.72 16.87 7.30
CA ALA A 405 -8.37 16.49 6.90
C ALA A 405 -8.37 16.22 5.38
N ALA A 406 -7.91 17.19 4.59
CA ALA A 406 -8.02 17.19 3.14
C ALA A 406 -6.73 16.74 2.42
N GLY A 407 -5.91 15.89 3.03
CA GLY A 407 -4.65 15.41 2.44
C GLY A 407 -3.76 16.59 2.09
N SER A 408 -3.29 16.65 0.85
CA SER A 408 -2.50 17.77 0.30
C SER A 408 -3.22 19.12 0.24
N GLY A 409 -4.55 19.15 0.44
CA GLY A 409 -5.34 20.37 0.62
C GLY A 409 -5.24 20.98 2.02
N GLY A 410 -4.61 20.28 2.98
CA GLY A 410 -4.45 20.75 4.36
C GLY A 410 -5.74 20.62 5.18
N VAL A 411 -6.07 21.64 5.98
CA VAL A 411 -7.32 21.67 6.76
C VAL A 411 -8.36 22.52 6.06
N HIS A 412 -9.49 21.90 5.74
CA HIS A 412 -10.66 22.60 5.23
C HIS A 412 -11.69 22.73 6.36
N LYS A 413 -12.38 23.87 6.41
CA LYS A 413 -13.49 24.10 7.35
C LYS A 413 -14.75 24.43 6.55
N ALA A 414 -15.92 23.93 6.97
CA ALA A 414 -17.21 24.33 6.42
C ALA A 414 -18.29 24.42 7.52
N SER A 415 -19.34 25.21 7.31
CA SER A 415 -20.49 25.25 8.22
C SER A 415 -21.54 24.19 7.88
N ILE A 416 -22.17 23.60 8.89
CA ILE A 416 -23.22 22.59 8.75
C ILE A 416 -24.59 23.26 8.98
N PHE A 417 -25.18 23.92 7.96
CA PHE A 417 -26.65 24.06 7.69
C PHE A 417 -27.00 25.31 6.88
N PRO A 418 -27.89 25.26 5.86
CA PRO A 418 -28.52 24.06 5.28
C PRO A 418 -27.69 23.38 4.17
N ASN A 419 -26.59 23.97 3.73
CA ASN A 419 -25.62 23.38 2.80
C ASN A 419 -24.20 23.58 3.37
N LEU A 420 -23.20 22.87 2.83
CA LEU A 420 -21.79 23.17 3.12
C LEU A 420 -21.44 24.52 2.46
N PHE A 421 -21.24 25.55 3.26
CA PHE A 421 -20.86 26.87 2.78
C PHE A 421 -19.87 27.58 3.70
N GLY A 422 -19.12 28.52 3.11
CA GLY A 422 -18.06 29.28 3.77
C GLY A 422 -16.89 28.38 4.12
N TYR A 423 -15.90 28.32 3.22
CA TYR A 423 -14.70 27.54 3.47
C TYR A 423 -13.50 28.40 3.83
N GLN A 424 -12.78 27.97 4.86
CA GLN A 424 -11.44 28.45 5.18
C GLN A 424 -10.48 27.30 4.87
N ILE A 425 -9.54 27.55 3.97
CA ILE A 425 -8.42 26.65 3.72
C ILE A 425 -7.29 27.16 4.60
N LEU A 426 -6.78 26.30 5.47
CA LEU A 426 -5.48 26.52 6.08
C LEU A 426 -4.46 25.74 5.27
N ASP A 427 -3.88 26.43 4.29
CA ASP A 427 -2.72 25.92 3.58
C ASP A 427 -1.52 25.97 4.55
N ARG A 428 -0.99 24.78 4.81
CA ARG A 428 0.11 24.55 5.75
C ARG A 428 1.41 24.20 5.06
N GLY A 429 1.37 23.96 3.75
CA GLY A 429 2.45 23.31 3.02
C GLY A 429 2.68 21.84 3.41
N HIS A 430 1.86 21.27 4.31
CA HIS A 430 1.92 19.87 4.74
C HIS A 430 0.56 19.21 4.54
N GLU A 431 0.58 17.89 4.36
CA GLU A 431 -0.63 17.10 4.20
C GLU A 431 -1.27 16.77 5.54
N VAL A 432 -2.59 16.64 5.58
CA VAL A 432 -3.35 16.29 6.79
C VAL A 432 -4.16 15.04 6.53
N TYR A 433 -3.86 13.98 7.28
CA TYR A 433 -4.43 12.64 7.13
C TYR A 433 -5.50 12.33 8.18
N ASP A 434 -5.45 12.99 9.33
CA ASP A 434 -6.43 12.81 10.39
C ASP A 434 -6.61 14.09 11.21
N ILE A 435 -7.79 14.26 11.81
CA ILE A 435 -8.21 15.49 12.49
C ILE A 435 -9.16 15.19 13.65
N ASP A 436 -8.91 15.80 14.80
CA ASP A 436 -9.77 15.66 15.97
C ASP A 436 -9.72 16.91 16.87
N LEU A 437 -10.80 17.12 17.64
CA LEU A 437 -10.98 18.22 18.56
C LEU A 437 -11.04 17.72 20.00
N ALA A 438 -10.14 18.24 20.82
CA ALA A 438 -9.93 17.74 22.17
C ALA A 438 -9.51 18.86 23.11
N SER A 439 -10.26 19.03 24.22
CA SER A 439 -9.92 19.98 25.29
C SER A 439 -9.60 21.42 24.82
N GLY A 440 -10.32 21.94 23.83
CA GLY A 440 -10.10 23.28 23.27
C GLY A 440 -8.91 23.40 22.31
N ASN A 441 -8.39 22.26 21.85
CA ASN A 441 -7.31 22.19 20.88
C ASN A 441 -7.73 21.40 19.64
N LEU A 442 -7.11 21.74 18.53
CA LEU A 442 -7.17 21.00 17.27
C LEU A 442 -5.90 20.16 17.15
N TYR A 443 -6.09 18.85 16.96
CA TYR A 443 -5.03 17.89 16.73
C TYR A 443 -5.04 17.49 15.26
N LEU A 444 -3.86 17.37 14.65
CA LEU A 444 -3.69 17.01 13.25
C LEU A 444 -2.63 15.92 13.10
N ALA A 445 -2.94 14.87 12.35
CA ALA A 445 -1.96 13.90 11.88
C ALA A 445 -1.42 14.36 10.51
N GLU A 446 -0.18 14.84 10.49
CA GLU A 446 0.43 15.51 9.33
C GLU A 446 1.50 14.65 8.63
N GLY A 447 1.28 13.33 8.56
CA GLY A 447 2.18 12.40 7.87
C GLY A 447 3.59 12.48 8.45
N LEU A 448 4.60 12.69 7.59
CA LEU A 448 6.01 12.80 7.98
C LEU A 448 6.34 13.96 8.93
N TYR A 449 5.42 14.92 9.12
CA TYR A 449 5.56 16.00 10.11
C TYR A 449 5.12 15.57 11.52
N GLY A 450 4.41 14.45 11.64
CA GLY A 450 3.96 13.88 12.91
C GLY A 450 2.60 14.42 13.35
N LEU A 451 2.39 14.47 14.66
CA LEU A 451 1.19 15.05 15.28
C LEU A 451 1.46 16.52 15.59
N THR A 452 0.56 17.44 15.21
CA THR A 452 0.61 18.84 15.64
C THR A 452 -0.63 19.26 16.40
N VAL A 453 -0.46 20.22 17.30
CA VAL A 453 -1.54 20.71 18.18
C VAL A 453 -1.66 22.22 18.07
N TRP A 454 -2.90 22.68 17.90
CA TRP A 454 -3.24 24.06 17.61
C TRP A 454 -4.30 24.56 18.58
N GLU A 455 -4.23 25.84 18.94
CA GLU A 455 -5.31 26.50 19.67
C GLU A 455 -6.60 26.43 18.84
N PHE A 456 -7.73 26.05 19.46
CA PHE A 456 -9.01 26.03 18.79
C PHE A 456 -10.12 26.59 19.68
N HIS A 457 -10.65 27.75 19.30
CA HIS A 457 -11.67 28.45 20.08
C HIS A 457 -12.79 28.97 19.19
N SER A 458 -14.03 28.59 19.47
CA SER A 458 -15.23 29.08 18.77
C SER A 458 -15.13 29.00 17.24
N GLY A 459 -14.68 27.85 16.72
CA GLY A 459 -14.49 27.63 15.30
C GLY A 459 -13.22 28.26 14.70
N GLN A 460 -12.41 29.00 15.46
CA GLN A 460 -11.19 29.63 14.96
C GLN A 460 -9.96 28.80 15.31
N ILE A 461 -9.09 28.60 14.33
CA ILE A 461 -7.80 27.93 14.49
C ILE A 461 -6.74 29.00 14.76
N GLY A 462 -6.09 28.91 15.91
CA GLY A 462 -5.04 29.81 16.35
C GLY A 462 -3.64 29.34 15.92
N LYS A 463 -2.65 29.64 16.77
CA LYS A 463 -1.26 29.24 16.54
C LYS A 463 -1.00 27.79 16.96
N GLN A 464 0.11 27.23 16.47
CA GLN A 464 0.59 25.94 16.92
C GLN A 464 1.09 26.10 18.35
N ILE A 465 0.69 25.18 19.23
CA ILE A 465 1.11 25.15 20.63
C ILE A 465 1.98 23.95 20.97
N GLY A 466 1.96 22.91 20.15
CA GLY A 466 2.84 21.78 20.33
C GLY A 466 2.89 20.84 19.14
N SER A 467 3.74 19.82 19.26
CA SER A 467 3.93 18.79 18.25
C SER A 467 4.59 17.56 18.84
N TYR A 468 4.39 16.43 18.18
CA TYR A 468 5.09 15.19 18.42
C TYR A 468 5.52 14.59 17.09
N LYS A 469 6.83 14.52 16.86
CA LYS A 469 7.41 13.85 15.69
C LYS A 469 8.03 12.51 16.11
N PRO A 470 7.51 11.38 15.63
CA PRO A 470 8.11 10.09 15.94
C PRO A 470 9.51 9.98 15.33
N ALA A 471 10.39 9.21 15.98
CA ALA A 471 11.78 9.04 15.53
C ALA A 471 11.88 8.34 14.16
N ASN A 472 10.91 7.48 13.83
CA ASN A 472 10.88 6.71 12.59
C ASN A 472 9.43 6.69 12.06
N GLY A 473 9.18 7.37 10.95
CA GLY A 473 7.89 7.33 10.24
C GLY A 473 7.09 8.62 10.36
N GLY A 474 5.87 8.59 9.83
CA GLY A 474 4.87 9.64 9.91
C GLY A 474 3.65 9.21 10.74
N VAL A 475 2.80 10.17 11.12
CA VAL A 475 1.53 9.93 11.81
C VAL A 475 0.39 10.08 10.80
N TYR A 476 -0.38 9.01 10.57
CA TYR A 476 -1.45 8.98 9.55
C TYR A 476 -2.86 8.75 10.12
N GLN A 477 -2.96 8.26 11.35
CA GLN A 477 -4.22 8.13 12.08
C GLN A 477 -3.96 8.47 13.55
N MET A 478 -4.93 9.07 14.21
CA MET A 478 -4.95 9.31 15.65
C MET A 478 -6.31 9.03 16.25
N VAL A 479 -6.33 8.50 17.47
CA VAL A 479 -7.56 8.35 18.26
C VAL A 479 -7.31 8.93 19.64
N ILE A 480 -8.08 9.94 20.05
CA ILE A 480 -7.85 10.71 21.27
C ILE A 480 -8.85 10.33 22.36
N ASP A 481 -8.33 9.99 23.55
CA ASP A 481 -9.13 9.89 24.76
C ASP A 481 -9.04 11.16 25.59
N ASN A 482 -10.03 12.04 25.42
CA ASN A 482 -10.12 13.31 26.16
C ASN A 482 -10.14 13.15 27.69
N ARG A 483 -10.54 11.98 28.20
CA ARG A 483 -10.70 11.76 29.64
C ARG A 483 -9.37 11.45 30.31
N SER A 484 -8.53 10.63 29.66
CA SER A 484 -7.21 10.26 30.19
C SER A 484 -6.09 11.17 29.71
N GLY A 485 -6.31 11.96 28.64
CA GLY A 485 -5.25 12.74 28.01
C GLY A 485 -4.24 11.84 27.29
N ILE A 486 -4.71 10.74 26.69
CA ILE A 486 -3.89 9.81 25.91
C ILE A 486 -4.38 9.79 24.47
N ALA A 487 -3.45 9.77 23.52
CA ALA A 487 -3.75 9.49 22.12
C ALA A 487 -3.02 8.23 21.65
N ALA A 488 -3.70 7.42 20.84
CA ALA A 488 -3.10 6.33 20.08
C ALA A 488 -2.82 6.82 18.66
N LEU A 489 -1.61 6.60 18.16
CA LEU A 489 -1.13 7.08 16.86
C LEU A 489 -0.70 5.90 16.00
N GLN A 490 -1.16 5.85 14.75
CA GLN A 490 -0.57 4.99 13.74
C GLN A 490 0.74 5.64 13.26
N VAL A 491 1.86 4.97 13.46
CA VAL A 491 3.19 5.41 13.00
C VAL A 491 3.82 4.36 12.10
N ASN A 492 3.70 4.54 10.77
CA ASN A 492 4.02 3.54 9.75
C ASN A 492 3.46 2.15 10.13
N ASN A 493 4.34 1.17 10.40
CA ASN A 493 3.99 -0.19 10.82
C ASN A 493 4.10 -0.39 12.34
N SER A 494 3.70 0.62 13.12
CA SER A 494 3.69 0.61 14.58
C SER A 494 2.51 1.41 15.14
N ILE A 495 2.14 1.14 16.39
CA ILE A 495 1.18 1.94 17.15
C ILE A 495 1.91 2.57 18.32
N GLN A 496 1.84 3.90 18.44
CA GLN A 496 2.44 4.63 19.54
C GLN A 496 1.36 5.29 20.39
N PHE A 497 1.47 5.16 21.70
CA PHE A 497 0.61 5.89 22.63
C PHE A 497 1.39 7.05 23.21
N VAL A 498 0.77 8.22 23.21
CA VAL A 498 1.36 9.46 23.68
C VAL A 498 0.48 10.10 24.75
N ASN A 499 1.11 10.73 25.74
CA ASN A 499 0.42 11.58 26.70
C ASN A 499 0.27 12.99 26.10
N ILE A 500 -0.96 13.49 26.04
CA ILE A 500 -1.34 14.79 25.48
C ILE A 500 -1.95 15.74 26.53
N SER A 501 -1.89 15.38 27.83
CA SER A 501 -2.44 16.20 28.92
C SER A 501 -1.79 17.58 29.01
N ASP A 502 -0.51 17.68 28.62
CA ASP A 502 0.13 18.96 28.29
C ASP A 502 0.40 18.99 26.77
N PRO A 503 -0.39 19.72 25.97
CA PRO A 503 -0.24 19.75 24.52
C PRO A 503 1.11 20.33 24.07
N LYS A 504 1.83 21.06 24.95
CA LYS A 504 3.16 21.60 24.64
C LYS A 504 4.29 20.57 24.83
N ASN A 505 4.03 19.52 25.61
CA ASN A 505 5.03 18.53 26.01
C ASN A 505 4.48 17.11 25.82
N ILE A 506 4.23 16.75 24.57
CA ILE A 506 3.72 15.42 24.21
C ILE A 506 4.86 14.40 24.28
N ILE A 507 4.63 13.33 25.04
CA ILE A 507 5.63 12.27 25.25
C ILE A 507 5.07 10.90 24.88
N LYS A 508 5.90 10.07 24.24
CA LYS A 508 5.57 8.66 24.00
C LYS A 508 5.65 7.87 25.29
N ILE A 509 4.57 7.17 25.62
CA ILE A 509 4.44 6.36 26.84
C ILE A 509 4.44 4.86 26.56
N PHE A 510 4.05 4.44 25.35
CA PHE A 510 4.06 3.04 24.94
C PHE A 510 4.20 2.93 23.41
N GLU A 511 4.80 1.84 22.94
CA GLU A 511 4.90 1.53 21.51
C GLU A 511 4.71 0.03 21.30
N ASP A 512 3.84 -0.31 20.35
CA ASP A 512 3.65 -1.67 19.89
C ASP A 512 4.16 -1.83 18.46
N ARG A 513 5.04 -2.81 18.28
CA ARG A 513 5.58 -3.20 16.97
C ARG A 513 5.25 -4.66 16.75
N ASN A 514 4.70 -4.96 15.59
CA ASN A 514 4.37 -6.31 15.18
C ASN A 514 5.04 -6.60 13.82
N PRO A 515 5.51 -7.83 13.56
CA PRO A 515 5.97 -8.23 12.21
C PRO A 515 4.88 -8.18 11.13
N HIS A 516 3.59 -8.19 11.51
CA HIS A 516 2.49 -8.11 10.55
C HIS A 516 2.32 -6.69 9.99
N LEU A 517 1.84 -6.63 8.74
CA LEU A 517 1.54 -5.36 8.08
C LEU A 517 0.32 -4.68 8.70
N MET A 518 0.32 -3.35 8.72
CA MET A 518 -0.84 -2.50 9.01
C MET A 518 -1.35 -1.89 7.71
N TYR A 519 -2.65 -2.03 7.44
CA TYR A 519 -3.31 -1.27 6.40
C TYR A 519 -3.83 0.05 6.96
N ARG A 520 -4.24 0.97 6.08
CA ARG A 520 -4.82 2.27 6.46
C ARG A 520 -5.98 2.11 7.46
N ASN A 521 -6.04 3.02 8.44
CA ASN A 521 -6.97 3.04 9.57
C ASN A 521 -6.93 1.74 10.42
N PRO A 522 -5.75 1.36 10.96
CA PRO A 522 -5.63 0.14 11.74
C PRO A 522 -6.11 0.30 13.18
N ILE A 523 -6.29 1.52 13.69
CA ILE A 523 -6.83 1.76 15.03
C ILE A 523 -8.34 1.90 14.91
N SER A 524 -9.08 1.25 15.81
CA SER A 524 -10.53 1.44 15.90
C SER A 524 -10.83 2.89 16.27
N GLU A 525 -11.74 3.53 15.53
CA GLU A 525 -12.06 4.96 15.67
C GLU A 525 -12.64 5.34 17.04
N GLN A 526 -13.23 4.38 17.75
CA GLN A 526 -13.91 4.62 19.02
C GLN A 526 -13.17 3.95 20.18
N ILE A 527 -13.17 4.64 21.33
CA ILE A 527 -12.69 4.10 22.60
C ILE A 527 -13.81 3.31 23.26
N PHE A 528 -13.54 2.04 23.55
CA PHE A 528 -14.56 1.11 24.03
C PHE A 528 -14.58 1.00 25.55
N ASP A 529 -15.79 0.85 26.10
CA ASP A 529 -16.05 0.78 27.54
C ASP A 529 -15.29 1.86 28.32
N SER A 530 -15.07 3.02 27.69
CA SER A 530 -14.36 4.14 28.27
C SER A 530 -12.90 3.83 28.69
N ARG A 531 -12.30 2.75 28.19
CA ARG A 531 -11.01 2.22 28.68
C ARG A 531 -10.12 1.57 27.63
N TYR A 532 -10.65 1.15 26.49
CA TYR A 532 -9.90 0.34 25.53
C TYR A 532 -9.72 1.00 24.17
N PHE A 533 -8.49 0.93 23.66
CA PHE A 533 -8.17 1.13 22.25
C PHE A 533 -8.10 -0.23 21.54
N GLY A 534 -8.61 -0.30 20.32
CA GLY A 534 -8.51 -1.48 19.45
C GLY A 534 -7.52 -1.26 18.32
N SER A 535 -6.83 -2.32 17.91
CA SER A 535 -6.01 -2.31 16.69
C SER A 535 -6.19 -3.55 15.83
N MET A 536 -5.95 -3.38 14.54
CA MET A 536 -6.05 -4.39 13.50
C MET A 536 -4.71 -4.47 12.77
N TRP A 537 -4.13 -5.67 12.77
CA TRP A 537 -2.93 -6.03 12.05
C TRP A 537 -3.30 -7.13 11.04
N LEU A 538 -2.49 -7.31 10.00
CA LEU A 538 -2.71 -8.40 9.07
C LEU A 538 -2.72 -9.75 9.83
N GLY A 539 -3.90 -10.37 9.91
CA GLY A 539 -4.15 -11.66 10.55
C GLY A 539 -4.56 -11.61 12.03
N ASP A 540 -4.44 -10.48 12.73
CA ASP A 540 -4.64 -10.40 14.19
C ASP A 540 -5.28 -9.07 14.63
N CYS A 541 -5.98 -9.06 15.76
CA CYS A 541 -6.38 -7.81 16.43
C CYS A 541 -6.03 -7.81 17.92
N TYR A 542 -5.78 -6.62 18.46
CA TYR A 542 -5.35 -6.43 19.85
C TYR A 542 -6.15 -5.33 20.56
N LEU A 543 -6.29 -5.48 21.87
CA LEU A 543 -6.80 -4.43 22.76
C LEU A 543 -5.67 -3.87 23.63
N TYR A 544 -5.76 -2.57 23.88
CA TYR A 544 -4.91 -1.84 24.80
C TYR A 544 -5.79 -1.18 25.85
N GLU A 545 -5.55 -1.48 27.12
CA GLU A 545 -6.27 -0.93 28.26
C GLU A 545 -5.54 0.30 28.80
N ILE A 546 -6.32 1.34 29.07
CA ILE A 546 -5.90 2.51 29.82
C ILE A 546 -6.06 2.18 31.32
N LEU A 547 -4.94 2.03 32.00
CA LEU A 547 -4.89 1.78 33.44
C LEU A 547 -4.84 3.09 34.24
N GLU A 548 -4.93 2.98 35.57
CA GLU A 548 -4.70 4.10 36.48
C GLU A 548 -3.34 4.76 36.21
N HIS A 549 -3.27 6.08 36.43
CA HIS A 549 -2.11 6.93 36.14
C HIS A 549 -1.69 7.01 34.67
N GLY A 550 -2.54 6.58 33.73
CA GLY A 550 -2.32 6.74 32.29
C GLY A 550 -1.32 5.74 31.71
N LYS A 551 -1.10 4.60 32.37
CA LYS A 551 -0.31 3.50 31.83
C LYS A 551 -1.13 2.71 30.79
N ILE A 552 -0.48 2.28 29.72
CA ILE A 552 -1.08 1.41 28.69
C ILE A 552 -0.64 -0.04 28.90
N GLU A 553 -1.60 -0.96 28.88
CA GLU A 553 -1.38 -2.41 28.89
C GLU A 553 -1.99 -3.08 27.66
N LYS A 554 -1.20 -3.85 26.92
CA LYS A 554 -1.69 -4.69 25.82
C LYS A 554 -2.31 -5.98 26.38
N LYS A 555 -3.63 -6.16 26.23
CA LYS A 555 -4.39 -7.28 26.84
C LYS A 555 -4.29 -8.62 26.10
N GLY A 556 -3.61 -8.67 24.97
CA GLY A 556 -3.42 -9.87 24.15
C GLY A 556 -4.24 -9.86 22.85
N LYS A 557 -4.18 -10.98 22.12
CA LYS A 557 -4.90 -11.16 20.84
C LYS A 557 -6.38 -11.45 21.13
N ILE A 558 -7.29 -10.66 20.57
CA ILE A 558 -8.73 -10.89 20.72
C ILE A 558 -9.25 -11.82 19.62
N PHE A 559 -8.83 -11.59 18.38
CA PHE A 559 -9.00 -12.48 17.25
C PHE A 559 -7.64 -12.76 16.62
N SER A 560 -7.39 -14.01 16.21
CA SER A 560 -6.14 -14.44 15.57
C SER A 560 -6.38 -15.44 14.45
N SER A 561 -5.60 -15.32 13.39
CA SER A 561 -5.55 -16.29 12.28
C SER A 561 -4.89 -17.62 12.66
N ILE A 562 -4.05 -17.63 13.71
CA ILE A 562 -3.33 -18.80 14.20
C ILE A 562 -4.00 -19.24 15.51
N GLY A 563 -4.59 -20.45 15.51
CA GLY A 563 -5.29 -21.01 16.68
C GLY A 563 -6.59 -21.77 16.39
N GLY A 564 -6.91 -22.06 15.12
CA GLY A 564 -8.16 -22.73 14.73
C GLY A 564 -9.35 -21.80 14.52
N TRP A 565 -9.15 -20.49 14.66
CA TRP A 565 -10.13 -19.45 14.37
C TRP A 565 -9.89 -18.97 12.92
N ASN A 566 -10.81 -19.24 11.99
CA ASN A 566 -10.71 -18.74 10.61
C ASN A 566 -11.00 -17.22 10.50
N VAL A 567 -10.68 -16.42 11.52
CA VAL A 567 -10.85 -14.96 11.50
C VAL A 567 -9.51 -14.33 11.15
N SER A 568 -9.27 -14.11 9.86
CA SER A 568 -8.07 -13.44 9.37
C SER A 568 -8.39 -11.99 9.06
N PHE A 569 -7.78 -11.06 9.82
CA PHE A 569 -7.94 -9.63 9.58
C PHE A 569 -7.09 -9.19 8.39
N GLY A 570 -7.76 -8.84 7.30
CA GLY A 570 -7.21 -8.13 6.16
C GLY A 570 -7.60 -6.65 6.19
N PRO A 571 -7.50 -5.96 5.04
CA PRO A 571 -7.68 -4.52 4.95
C PRO A 571 -9.12 -4.04 5.16
N VAL A 572 -10.08 -4.84 4.72
CA VAL A 572 -11.51 -4.51 4.81
C VAL A 572 -12.15 -4.99 6.11
N ASN A 573 -11.39 -5.65 6.98
CA ASN A 573 -11.93 -6.17 8.23
C ASN A 573 -11.91 -5.10 9.32
N GLY A 574 -12.91 -5.18 10.18
CA GLY A 574 -13.17 -4.20 11.22
C GLY A 574 -13.34 -4.83 12.58
N PHE A 575 -12.98 -4.10 13.63
CA PHE A 575 -13.05 -4.58 15.01
C PHE A 575 -13.59 -3.51 15.94
N MET A 576 -14.45 -3.92 16.87
CA MET A 576 -14.90 -3.06 17.96
C MET A 576 -15.28 -3.84 19.22
N VAL A 577 -15.44 -3.13 20.35
CA VAL A 577 -15.95 -3.69 21.60
C VAL A 577 -17.22 -2.95 22.03
N VAL A 578 -18.23 -3.69 22.46
CA VAL A 578 -19.52 -3.16 22.92
C VAL A 578 -19.91 -3.91 24.19
N ASN A 579 -20.02 -3.20 25.32
CA ASN A 579 -20.45 -3.78 26.60
C ASN A 579 -19.67 -5.04 27.00
N ASN A 580 -18.33 -4.98 26.99
CA ASN A 580 -17.42 -6.10 27.26
C ASN A 580 -17.49 -7.29 26.26
N GLN A 581 -18.28 -7.17 25.18
CA GLN A 581 -18.32 -8.12 24.07
C GLN A 581 -17.45 -7.61 22.93
N SER A 582 -16.80 -8.51 22.19
CA SER A 582 -16.02 -8.12 21.02
C SER A 582 -16.69 -8.54 19.72
N ILE A 583 -16.64 -7.62 18.76
CA ILE A 583 -17.29 -7.73 17.46
C ILE A 583 -16.22 -7.57 16.39
N ALA A 584 -16.22 -8.48 15.42
CA ALA A 584 -15.43 -8.35 14.21
C ALA A 584 -16.32 -8.43 12.96
N ILE A 585 -15.98 -7.64 11.94
CA ILE A 585 -16.57 -7.71 10.61
C ILE A 585 -15.59 -8.45 9.71
N CYS A 586 -15.86 -9.72 9.45
CA CYS A 586 -14.99 -10.57 8.64
C CYS A 586 -15.73 -11.78 8.06
N ASN A 587 -15.23 -12.28 6.93
CA ASN A 587 -15.82 -13.41 6.21
C ASN A 587 -17.31 -13.20 5.90
N ASP A 588 -17.69 -11.99 5.49
CA ASP A 588 -19.07 -11.60 5.21
C ASP A 588 -20.05 -11.82 6.38
N ALA A 589 -19.54 -11.83 7.62
CA ALA A 589 -20.32 -12.04 8.82
C ALA A 589 -19.95 -11.07 9.95
N LEU A 590 -20.90 -10.92 10.88
CA LEU A 590 -20.68 -10.35 12.21
C LEU A 590 -20.19 -11.47 13.14
N ILE A 591 -18.94 -11.38 13.55
CA ILE A 591 -18.33 -12.32 14.49
C ILE A 591 -18.42 -11.76 15.90
N VAL A 592 -19.15 -12.45 16.78
CA VAL A 592 -19.43 -11.99 18.15
C VAL A 592 -18.81 -12.93 19.17
N LYS A 593 -18.07 -12.36 20.13
CA LYS A 593 -17.61 -13.04 21.34
C LYS A 593 -18.34 -12.50 22.56
N ASP A 594 -18.85 -13.41 23.39
CA ASP A 594 -19.68 -13.09 24.55
C ASP A 594 -18.90 -12.34 25.66
N SER A 595 -17.57 -12.42 25.65
CA SER A 595 -16.68 -11.61 26.49
C SER A 595 -15.29 -11.47 25.85
N LEU A 596 -14.46 -10.55 26.34
CA LEU A 596 -13.07 -10.36 25.86
C LEU A 596 -12.20 -11.63 25.99
N ASN A 597 -12.47 -12.47 27.00
CA ASN A 597 -11.73 -13.72 27.25
C ASN A 597 -12.40 -14.95 26.63
N ALA A 598 -13.53 -14.77 25.95
CA ALA A 598 -14.27 -15.88 25.36
C ALA A 598 -13.39 -16.57 24.31
N GLN A 599 -13.34 -17.89 24.44
CA GLN A 599 -12.66 -18.73 23.46
C GLN A 599 -13.54 -18.86 22.23
N THR A 600 -14.83 -19.18 22.39
CA THR A 600 -15.78 -19.35 21.28
C THR A 600 -16.32 -18.02 20.74
N TYR A 601 -16.79 -18.06 19.49
CA TYR A 601 -17.50 -16.97 18.82
C TYR A 601 -18.77 -17.50 18.16
N LYS A 602 -19.68 -16.58 17.82
CA LYS A 602 -20.80 -16.82 16.93
C LYS A 602 -20.58 -16.06 15.64
N SER A 603 -20.81 -16.71 14.51
CA SER A 603 -20.83 -16.09 13.18
C SER A 603 -22.27 -15.80 12.82
N ILE A 604 -22.58 -14.56 12.48
CA ILE A 604 -23.94 -14.12 12.15
C ILE A 604 -23.88 -13.46 10.78
N GLU A 605 -24.43 -14.16 9.79
CA GLU A 605 -24.67 -13.60 8.46
C GLU A 605 -25.95 -12.76 8.49
N ILE A 606 -26.01 -11.73 7.65
CA ILE A 606 -27.20 -10.88 7.50
C ILE A 606 -27.70 -11.02 6.07
N ASP A 607 -28.89 -11.62 5.91
CA ASP A 607 -29.47 -11.91 4.61
C ASP A 607 -29.47 -10.70 3.66
N GLY A 608 -28.89 -10.91 2.47
CA GLY A 608 -28.84 -9.90 1.42
C GLY A 608 -27.94 -8.70 1.74
N MET A 609 -26.91 -8.86 2.57
CA MET A 609 -25.84 -7.88 2.76
C MET A 609 -24.47 -8.55 2.70
N LEU A 610 -23.55 -7.95 1.95
CA LEU A 610 -22.12 -8.24 2.08
C LEU A 610 -21.60 -7.46 3.30
N LEU A 611 -21.05 -8.16 4.29
CA LEU A 611 -20.50 -7.53 5.49
C LEU A 611 -18.99 -7.37 5.38
N SER A 612 -18.58 -6.15 5.04
CA SER A 612 -17.20 -5.71 5.04
C SER A 612 -17.11 -4.29 5.60
N GLY A 613 -15.88 -3.87 5.89
CA GLY A 613 -15.56 -2.51 6.27
C GLY A 613 -15.26 -2.32 7.76
N LYS A 614 -14.84 -1.10 8.06
CA LYS A 614 -14.48 -0.67 9.41
C LYS A 614 -15.72 -0.18 10.16
N PRO A 615 -15.98 -0.66 11.39
CA PRO A 615 -17.19 -0.32 12.14
C PRO A 615 -17.10 1.02 12.87
N THR A 616 -18.21 1.76 12.90
CA THR A 616 -18.52 2.79 13.90
C THR A 616 -19.93 2.60 14.45
N LEU A 617 -20.10 2.84 15.75
CA LEU A 617 -21.37 2.68 16.44
C LEU A 617 -21.94 4.03 16.85
N SER A 618 -23.21 4.24 16.52
CA SER A 618 -24.00 5.38 16.99
C SER A 618 -25.30 4.86 17.60
N SER A 619 -25.46 5.06 18.91
CA SER A 619 -26.53 4.46 19.70
C SER A 619 -26.55 2.93 19.52
N SER A 620 -27.55 2.37 18.83
CA SER A 620 -27.62 0.93 18.50
C SER A 620 -27.34 0.62 17.03
N ILE A 621 -27.04 1.63 16.20
CA ILE A 621 -26.80 1.43 14.77
C ILE A 621 -25.31 1.27 14.53
N LEU A 622 -24.92 0.10 14.04
CA LEU A 622 -23.58 -0.20 13.57
C LEU A 622 -23.46 0.16 12.09
N TYR A 623 -22.54 1.06 11.78
CA TYR A 623 -22.16 1.38 10.42
C TYR A 623 -20.86 0.67 10.07
N CYS A 624 -20.80 0.02 8.91
CA CYS A 624 -19.57 -0.56 8.38
C CYS A 624 -19.24 0.10 7.06
N SER A 625 -18.03 0.66 6.96
CA SER A 625 -17.55 1.40 5.80
C SER A 625 -16.43 0.62 5.11
N ASP A 626 -16.68 0.18 3.88
CA ASP A 626 -15.70 -0.51 3.06
C ASP A 626 -15.08 0.46 2.05
N LYS A 627 -13.94 1.02 2.44
CA LYS A 627 -13.15 1.96 1.63
C LYS A 627 -12.81 1.41 0.24
N ARG A 628 -12.64 0.09 0.11
CA ARG A 628 -12.21 -0.59 -1.12
C ARG A 628 -13.32 -0.68 -2.15
N THR A 629 -14.55 -0.92 -1.70
CA THR A 629 -15.70 -1.15 -2.58
C THR A 629 -16.63 0.05 -2.71
N GLY A 630 -16.52 1.03 -1.80
CA GLY A 630 -17.41 2.18 -1.71
C GLY A 630 -18.70 1.87 -0.94
N PHE A 631 -18.86 0.67 -0.41
CA PHE A 631 -20.08 0.29 0.31
C PHE A 631 -20.09 0.80 1.75
N ILE A 632 -21.26 1.27 2.17
CA ILE A 632 -21.60 1.54 3.55
C ILE A 632 -22.83 0.70 3.91
N SER A 633 -22.71 -0.07 4.98
CA SER A 633 -23.77 -0.89 5.54
C SER A 633 -24.20 -0.33 6.90
N ALA A 634 -25.50 -0.32 7.18
CA ALA A 634 -26.06 0.05 8.47
C ALA A 634 -26.99 -1.06 8.98
N PHE A 635 -26.85 -1.43 10.24
CA PHE A 635 -27.73 -2.39 10.90
C PHE A 635 -27.89 -2.09 12.39
N ASP A 636 -29.09 -2.35 12.91
CA ASP A 636 -29.41 -2.21 14.32
C ASP A 636 -28.93 -3.44 15.09
N ILE A 637 -28.03 -3.21 16.03
CA ILE A 637 -27.41 -4.21 16.90
C ILE A 637 -27.97 -4.16 18.33
N SER A 638 -29.15 -3.55 18.53
CA SER A 638 -29.89 -3.62 19.80
C SER A 638 -30.02 -5.06 20.33
N ASN A 639 -30.06 -6.04 19.43
CA ASN A 639 -29.76 -7.44 19.73
C ASN A 639 -28.57 -7.90 18.87
N LEU A 640 -27.40 -8.05 19.48
CA LEU A 640 -26.17 -8.47 18.79
C LEU A 640 -26.25 -9.86 18.15
N TYR A 641 -27.15 -10.72 18.63
CA TYR A 641 -27.34 -12.07 18.07
C TYR A 641 -28.47 -12.16 17.04
N ALA A 642 -29.17 -11.05 16.81
CA ALA A 642 -30.20 -10.92 15.78
C ALA A 642 -30.16 -9.49 15.20
N PRO A 643 -29.02 -9.11 14.58
CA PRO A 643 -28.86 -7.78 14.00
C PRO A 643 -29.88 -7.56 12.88
N LYS A 644 -30.46 -6.36 12.82
CA LYS A 644 -31.47 -6.01 11.82
C LYS A 644 -30.89 -5.07 10.78
N LYS A 645 -30.83 -5.51 9.54
CA LYS A 645 -30.50 -4.67 8.37
C LYS A 645 -31.32 -3.39 8.38
N GLN A 646 -30.65 -2.25 8.23
CA GLN A 646 -31.30 -0.96 7.96
C GLN A 646 -31.16 -0.64 6.48
N TRP A 647 -29.94 -0.51 5.98
CA TRP A 647 -29.65 -0.22 4.58
C TRP A 647 -28.22 -0.57 4.21
N GLN A 648 -27.96 -0.75 2.92
CA GLN A 648 -26.62 -0.82 2.33
C GLN A 648 -26.63 -0.01 1.06
N ARG A 649 -25.60 0.80 0.83
CA ARG A 649 -25.45 1.56 -0.42
C ARG A 649 -23.98 1.70 -0.78
N LYS A 650 -23.74 1.87 -2.08
CA LYS A 650 -22.46 2.33 -2.59
C LYS A 650 -22.51 3.86 -2.68
N ILE A 651 -21.44 4.53 -2.25
CA ILE A 651 -21.26 5.96 -2.45
C ILE A 651 -20.15 6.22 -3.48
N GLU A 652 -20.07 7.44 -4.00
CA GLU A 652 -18.90 7.87 -4.77
C GLU A 652 -17.67 7.98 -3.86
N GLY A 653 -16.51 7.61 -4.39
CA GLY A 653 -15.24 7.65 -3.65
C GLY A 653 -15.01 6.47 -2.71
N ASN A 654 -14.18 6.71 -1.71
CA ASN A 654 -13.59 5.70 -0.83
C ASN A 654 -13.95 6.06 0.62
N PRO A 655 -15.06 5.51 1.17
CA PRO A 655 -15.58 5.93 2.47
C PRO A 655 -14.60 5.62 3.60
N GLY A 656 -14.36 6.62 4.45
CA GLY A 656 -13.77 6.49 5.77
C GLY A 656 -14.82 6.18 6.83
N TYR A 657 -14.53 6.49 8.09
CA TYR A 657 -15.44 6.24 9.19
C TYR A 657 -16.72 7.07 9.11
N VAL A 658 -17.89 6.44 9.36
CA VAL A 658 -19.17 7.14 9.40
C VAL A 658 -19.32 7.85 10.73
N ILE A 659 -19.56 9.16 10.69
CA ILE A 659 -19.71 10.01 11.88
C ILE A 659 -21.14 10.52 11.96
N SER A 660 -21.84 10.19 13.05
CA SER A 660 -23.18 10.69 13.31
C SER A 660 -23.13 12.03 14.04
N TYR A 661 -23.91 13.00 13.57
CA TYR A 661 -24.10 14.27 14.25
C TYR A 661 -25.53 14.78 14.06
N LYS A 662 -26.29 14.85 15.15
CA LYS A 662 -27.74 15.08 15.12
C LYS A 662 -28.40 14.05 14.17
N ASP A 663 -29.21 14.51 13.23
CA ASP A 663 -29.90 13.66 12.23
C ASP A 663 -29.10 13.51 10.93
N MET A 664 -27.78 13.71 10.95
CA MET A 664 -26.90 13.62 9.78
C MET A 664 -25.81 12.59 10.00
N LEU A 665 -25.46 11.89 8.93
CA LEU A 665 -24.26 11.06 8.85
C LEU A 665 -23.29 11.76 7.91
N MET A 666 -22.09 12.04 8.41
CA MET A 666 -20.99 12.58 7.64
C MET A 666 -20.06 11.46 7.27
N VAL A 667 -19.66 11.44 6.00
CA VAL A 667 -18.73 10.43 5.48
C VAL A 667 -17.59 11.13 4.75
N PRO A 668 -16.36 11.11 5.29
CA PRO A 668 -15.17 11.47 4.53
C PRO A 668 -14.95 10.38 3.47
N ALA A 669 -15.21 10.69 2.19
CA ALA A 669 -15.22 9.71 1.10
C ALA A 669 -13.96 9.78 0.22
N GLY A 670 -12.82 10.20 0.77
CA GLY A 670 -11.57 10.32 0.01
C GLY A 670 -11.77 11.26 -1.20
N ASN A 671 -11.50 10.75 -2.40
CA ASN A 671 -11.70 11.48 -3.66
C ASN A 671 -13.19 11.79 -3.97
N GLY A 672 -14.13 11.14 -3.28
CA GLY A 672 -15.56 11.45 -3.33
C GLY A 672 -16.00 12.62 -2.45
N GLY A 673 -15.05 13.31 -1.80
CA GLY A 673 -15.31 14.48 -0.96
C GLY A 673 -15.92 14.15 0.41
N LEU A 674 -16.39 15.16 1.12
CA LEU A 674 -17.22 14.98 2.31
C LEU A 674 -18.69 14.87 1.89
N GLN A 675 -19.32 13.73 2.19
CA GLN A 675 -20.73 13.50 1.86
C GLN A 675 -21.61 13.57 3.11
N ILE A 676 -22.73 14.28 3.01
CA ILE A 676 -23.74 14.37 4.06
C ILE A 676 -24.94 13.51 3.69
N LEU A 677 -25.24 12.54 4.54
CA LEU A 677 -26.33 11.60 4.36
C LEU A 677 -27.37 11.88 5.45
N LYS A 678 -28.61 12.24 5.08
CA LYS A 678 -29.67 12.48 6.07
C LYS A 678 -30.10 11.17 6.73
N ALA A 679 -30.10 11.13 8.06
CA ALA A 679 -30.71 10.07 8.83
C ALA A 679 -32.20 10.37 8.98
N ASN A 680 -33.05 9.66 8.23
CA ASN A 680 -34.48 9.58 8.54
C ASN A 680 -34.85 8.10 8.63
N ASN A 681 -35.42 7.70 9.78
CA ASN A 681 -36.09 6.42 10.07
C ASN A 681 -36.11 5.39 8.93
N GLY A 682 -34.95 4.78 8.63
CA GLY A 682 -34.81 3.62 7.75
C GLY A 682 -34.42 3.85 6.28
N THR A 683 -34.38 5.08 5.73
CA THR A 683 -33.87 5.27 4.35
C THR A 683 -33.41 6.71 4.07
N PRO A 684 -32.12 6.97 3.78
CA PRO A 684 -31.66 8.25 3.26
C PRO A 684 -32.10 8.41 1.79
N TYR A 685 -32.87 9.46 1.49
CA TYR A 685 -33.12 9.90 0.10
C TYR A 685 -31.96 10.80 -0.37
N PHE A 686 -31.45 10.53 -1.58
CA PHE A 686 -30.90 11.56 -2.46
C PHE A 686 -31.98 11.86 -3.50
N ASN A 687 -32.24 13.15 -3.76
CA ASN A 687 -33.11 13.58 -4.86
C ASN A 687 -32.31 13.65 -6.16
#